data_AF-A0A0M5IGK0-F1
#
_entry.id   AF-A0A0M5IGK0-F1
#
_cell.length_a   1.000
_cell.length_b   1.000
_cell.length_c   1.000
_cell.angle_alpha   90.00
_cell.angle_beta   90.00
_cell.angle_gamma   90.00
#
_symmetry.space_group_name_H-M   'P 1'
#
loop_
_entity.id
_entity.type
_entity.pdbx_description
1 polymer ?
#
loop_
_entity_poly.entity_id
_entity_poly.type
_entity_poly.pdbx_seq_one_letter_code
_entity_poly.pdbx_strand_id
1 'polypeptide(L)'
;MKLKKSASALSRSMRIGIATITSTAMLGGVLVAVPAHPLLPTTAIANAQQATAPIATATGQVLDLALLEDRVDPASEEKFTSLLEAIRADAEYPGTLTDSSNIDVTLLEGINLQLGSLNIPLLDLLNIDGNLGVLGASAATPAGNSASAAAGVLNDDGSINLGAHGGNSGVDTVLDLTDVLGTAGVGAITDGIIDELSLRIGAVSASAQRNGDEVTSEYALSNVDLTLDSPLVEGLVETLVGEDTANPGLGLQIDNLVDDVAGDASVLSEITGLVSGVLGALGSANSVDVELGTNIQGALKPLLAGTLESDAVSIDLASGQIRVNLEALGGTSAVDPNTNLLNEAAVQQVEDEVQTLLNQLLANVRTAVEDGLLATSVKVDLHLVALGLPLADVTLGGSLAEFLDETATIDVSILGAINLDALTNLLQGVLGTVGGLLEGAIDDVVEPLLNNVLDEVVSGTIAPLADGIGDLLADTGVLSLTLNDQPNPQVVGSIVRDNIARPNSATGPITNPDEQFTVSALRINVLDGLVDLPLARATVNADASWTGIVDPTIAPIADQNIDLGTPIADVNTEVTPDTAVVTAEGLPNGVTISNGVISGTPEEAGTFPITVTATNTGRTATTEFTITVTDNSTPVVAPTIQDIDDQSIELGSPITTVNTEVTPDTAVVTAEGLPNGVTISNGVISGIPEEAGNYNVTVTATNDGLTANTSFTIEVRDSSNPIPAPTIDPIDDAEGTEEEPIDPIEVVVTPDDADVDVEGLPDGVDYDPSTGEITGVPEKGTEGNYTVTVTATNNGGTTTETFIFVVKAGDDDDDNGDGGDNGSTGSSDGTSNGSSDFLQQCLNSPAAGVAGLLIGLGTVGAIAGPALEPLMKSIGAELDRQLRSLINATGGANQPEWVRNINRGLNDAANAVDHRMVSQGLFATAALALISTPVLCGMDNSSSSSS
;
A
#
# COMPACT_ATOMS: atom_id res chain seq x y z
N MET A 1 53.20 -33.77 -7.63
CA MET A 1 53.74 -34.60 -6.54
C MET A 1 52.59 -34.90 -5.57
N LYS A 2 52.20 -36.19 -5.48
CA LYS A 2 51.29 -36.89 -4.54
C LYS A 2 50.02 -36.22 -3.92
N LEU A 3 48.89 -36.85 -4.25
CA LEU A 3 47.60 -36.93 -3.55
C LEU A 3 47.64 -37.50 -2.11
N LYS A 4 46.62 -37.17 -1.30
CA LYS A 4 45.78 -38.09 -0.47
C LYS A 4 44.56 -37.33 0.09
N LYS A 5 43.34 -37.47 -0.45
CA LYS A 5 42.27 -38.45 -0.10
C LYS A 5 41.98 -38.58 1.41
N SER A 6 40.79 -38.15 1.82
CA SER A 6 39.83 -39.06 2.44
C SER A 6 38.39 -38.55 2.27
N ALA A 7 37.66 -39.20 1.37
CA ALA A 7 36.20 -39.23 1.35
C ALA A 7 35.80 -40.60 1.89
N SER A 8 35.05 -40.65 2.99
CA SER A 8 34.37 -41.85 3.49
C SER A 8 33.52 -41.52 4.72
N ALA A 9 32.34 -40.91 4.51
CA ALA A 9 31.17 -41.08 5.37
C ALA A 9 29.90 -40.51 4.69
N LEU A 10 29.58 -41.03 3.51
CA LEU A 10 28.24 -40.95 2.93
C LEU A 10 27.46 -42.16 3.44
N SER A 11 26.51 -41.96 4.36
CA SER A 11 25.21 -42.67 4.45
C SER A 11 24.57 -42.45 5.83
N ARG A 12 23.34 -41.90 5.83
CA ARG A 12 22.39 -41.68 6.95
C ARG A 12 22.71 -40.39 7.74
N SER A 13 21.97 -39.29 7.63
CA SER A 13 20.50 -39.16 7.67
C SER A 13 20.05 -37.97 6.81
N MET A 14 19.35 -38.25 5.72
CA MET A 14 18.65 -37.29 4.90
C MET A 14 17.29 -37.03 5.56
N ARG A 15 17.20 -35.90 6.29
CA ARG A 15 15.95 -35.19 6.61
C ARG A 15 16.28 -33.70 6.65
N ILE A 16 16.44 -33.10 5.47
CA ILE A 16 16.31 -31.66 5.31
C ILE A 16 14.90 -31.46 4.77
N GLY A 17 14.05 -30.89 5.63
CA GLY A 17 12.73 -30.44 5.25
C GLY A 17 12.85 -29.33 4.22
N ILE A 18 11.99 -29.44 3.21
CA ILE A 18 11.68 -28.42 2.22
C ILE A 18 11.17 -27.16 2.94
N ALA A 19 11.82 -26.01 2.71
CA ALA A 19 11.19 -24.72 2.35
C ALA A 19 12.22 -23.58 2.42
N THR A 20 12.88 -23.28 1.30
CA THR A 20 13.38 -21.92 1.03
C THR A 20 12.81 -21.56 -0.33
N ILE A 21 11.65 -20.89 -0.31
CA ILE A 21 11.02 -20.39 -1.54
C ILE A 21 11.70 -19.05 -1.84
N THR A 22 12.71 -19.08 -2.70
CA THR A 22 13.29 -17.87 -3.30
C THR A 22 12.29 -17.31 -4.32
N SER A 23 11.62 -16.21 -3.99
CA SER A 23 10.91 -15.42 -5.00
C SER A 23 11.93 -14.61 -5.81
N THR A 24 11.75 -14.54 -7.13
CA THR A 24 12.64 -13.83 -8.05
C THR A 24 11.89 -12.64 -8.64
N ALA A 25 12.51 -11.46 -8.66
CA ALA A 25 11.99 -10.26 -9.31
C ALA A 25 12.86 -9.91 -10.54
N MET A 26 12.24 -9.37 -11.59
CA MET A 26 12.94 -8.86 -12.77
C MET A 26 13.15 -7.35 -12.65
N LEU A 27 14.41 -6.91 -12.68
CA LEU A 27 14.79 -5.50 -12.84
C LEU A 27 15.51 -5.37 -14.19
N GLY A 28 14.96 -4.57 -15.11
CA GLY A 28 15.62 -4.26 -16.39
C GLY A 28 15.98 -5.46 -17.27
N GLY A 29 15.31 -6.60 -17.11
CA GLY A 29 15.61 -7.85 -17.84
C GLY A 29 16.66 -8.76 -17.19
N VAL A 30 17.13 -8.47 -15.98
CA VAL A 30 18.05 -9.33 -15.21
C VAL A 30 17.33 -9.91 -13.98
N LEU A 31 17.47 -11.22 -13.79
CA LEU A 31 16.97 -11.94 -12.60
C LEU A 31 17.93 -11.71 -11.43
N VAL A 32 17.47 -11.06 -10.36
CA VAL A 32 18.23 -10.92 -9.10
C VAL A 32 17.56 -11.78 -8.03
N ALA A 33 18.36 -12.56 -7.30
CA ALA A 33 17.88 -13.36 -6.18
C ALA A 33 17.64 -12.44 -4.97
N VAL A 34 16.42 -12.45 -4.43
CA VAL A 34 16.10 -11.74 -3.18
C VAL A 34 16.15 -12.76 -2.03
N PRO A 35 16.92 -12.51 -0.96
CA PRO A 35 16.82 -13.31 0.24
C PRO A 35 15.43 -13.08 0.86
N ALA A 36 14.59 -14.12 0.92
CA ALA A 36 13.41 -14.09 1.77
C ALA A 36 13.91 -14.17 3.23
N HIS A 37 14.01 -13.03 3.92
CA HIS A 37 14.43 -12.99 5.32
C HIS A 37 13.22 -13.30 6.23
N PRO A 38 13.33 -14.19 7.23
CA PRO A 38 12.23 -14.57 8.12
C PRO A 38 11.71 -13.47 9.05
N LEU A 39 12.24 -12.24 8.95
CA LEU A 39 11.98 -11.14 9.88
C LEU A 39 11.08 -10.03 9.30
N LEU A 40 10.64 -10.11 8.05
CA LEU A 40 9.73 -9.11 7.44
C LEU A 40 8.73 -9.75 6.47
N PRO A 41 7.53 -9.17 6.32
CA PRO A 41 6.62 -9.54 5.24
C PRO A 41 7.26 -9.18 3.89
N THR A 42 7.38 -10.17 3.01
CA THR A 42 8.02 -10.09 1.68
C THR A 42 7.43 -9.02 0.74
N THR A 43 6.30 -8.41 1.10
CA THR A 43 5.60 -7.39 0.33
C THR A 43 6.21 -5.99 0.47
N ALA A 44 6.79 -5.62 1.62
CA ALA A 44 7.38 -4.29 1.83
C ALA A 44 8.67 -4.11 1.00
N ILE A 45 9.56 -5.10 1.05
CA ILE A 45 10.83 -5.13 0.29
C ILE A 45 10.57 -5.17 -1.23
N ALA A 46 9.58 -5.95 -1.67
CA ALA A 46 9.24 -6.08 -3.10
C ALA A 46 8.61 -4.81 -3.70
N ASN A 47 7.98 -3.97 -2.88
CA ASN A 47 7.38 -2.70 -3.30
C ASN A 47 8.40 -1.56 -3.31
N ALA A 48 9.31 -1.49 -2.32
CA ALA A 48 10.38 -0.49 -2.27
C ALA A 48 11.35 -0.60 -3.47
N GLN A 49 11.60 -1.82 -3.96
CA GLN A 49 12.49 -2.07 -5.10
C GLN A 49 11.87 -1.82 -6.49
N GLN A 50 10.56 -1.53 -6.59
CA GLN A 50 9.88 -1.25 -7.87
C GLN A 50 9.85 0.24 -8.23
N ALA A 51 10.20 1.15 -7.32
CA ALA A 51 10.18 2.59 -7.59
C ALA A 51 11.49 3.06 -8.26
N THR A 52 11.38 3.80 -9.37
CA THR A 52 12.44 4.71 -9.83
C THR A 52 12.84 5.64 -8.69
N ALA A 53 14.15 5.94 -8.55
CA ALA A 53 14.71 6.79 -7.51
C ALA A 53 13.76 7.96 -7.18
N PRO A 54 13.25 8.06 -5.95
CA PRO A 54 12.14 8.93 -5.66
C PRO A 54 12.60 10.39 -5.70
N ILE A 55 11.84 11.23 -6.40
CA ILE A 55 12.12 12.69 -6.56
C ILE A 55 12.03 13.41 -5.19
N ALA A 56 11.34 12.79 -4.23
CA ALA A 56 11.30 13.20 -2.84
C ALA A 56 11.53 11.97 -1.92
N THR A 57 12.19 12.14 -0.79
CA THR A 57 12.38 11.10 0.25
C THR A 57 11.90 11.61 1.61
N ALA A 58 11.43 10.70 2.44
CA ALA A 58 11.05 10.98 3.81
C ALA A 58 11.44 9.78 4.69
N THR A 59 11.93 10.05 5.90
CA THR A 59 12.36 9.01 6.85
C THR A 59 12.08 9.48 8.27
N GLY A 60 11.31 8.71 9.04
CA GLY A 60 11.20 8.86 10.49
C GLY A 60 12.00 7.76 11.20
N GLN A 61 12.85 8.13 12.15
CA GLN A 61 13.64 7.18 12.94
C GLN A 61 13.54 7.56 14.41
N VAL A 62 13.04 6.67 15.23
CA VAL A 62 12.97 6.93 16.68
C VAL A 62 14.36 6.89 17.30
N LEU A 63 15.20 5.96 16.84
CA LEU A 63 16.61 5.84 17.19
C LEU A 63 17.39 5.64 15.89
N ASP A 64 18.26 6.58 15.52
CA ASP A 64 19.12 6.39 14.35
C ASP A 64 20.35 5.54 14.72
N LEU A 65 20.16 4.23 14.64
CA LEU A 65 21.23 3.27 14.92
C LEU A 65 22.39 3.38 13.93
N ALA A 66 22.23 3.99 12.75
CA ALA A 66 23.32 4.08 11.77
C ALA A 66 24.60 4.72 12.33
N LEU A 67 24.47 5.63 13.29
CA LEU A 67 25.61 6.31 13.92
C LEU A 67 26.40 5.40 14.87
N LEU A 68 25.83 4.26 15.25
CA LEU A 68 26.49 3.25 16.06
C LEU A 68 27.17 2.16 15.23
N GLU A 69 27.04 2.15 13.89
CA GLU A 69 27.55 1.07 13.03
C GLU A 69 29.04 0.80 13.24
N ASP A 70 29.85 1.86 13.29
CA ASP A 70 31.30 1.78 13.55
C ASP A 70 31.65 1.35 15.00
N ARG A 71 30.65 1.28 15.89
CA ARG A 71 30.77 0.88 17.29
C ARG A 71 30.23 -0.52 17.55
N VAL A 72 29.64 -1.19 16.57
CA VAL A 72 29.09 -2.53 16.78
C VAL A 72 30.23 -3.54 16.91
N ASP A 73 30.12 -4.43 17.90
CA ASP A 73 31.07 -5.53 18.05
C ASP A 73 31.10 -6.37 16.75
N PRO A 74 32.28 -6.73 16.22
CA PRO A 74 32.38 -7.47 14.96
C PRO A 74 31.61 -8.80 14.91
N ALA A 75 31.29 -9.42 16.06
CA ALA A 75 30.46 -10.62 16.09
C ALA A 75 28.96 -10.34 15.92
N SER A 76 28.55 -9.07 16.08
CA SER A 76 27.16 -8.60 15.99
C SER A 76 26.87 -7.82 14.70
N GLU A 77 27.89 -7.44 13.92
CA GLU A 77 27.81 -6.58 12.73
C GLU A 77 26.78 -7.06 11.70
N GLU A 78 26.81 -8.34 11.30
CA GLU A 78 25.87 -8.90 10.32
C GLU A 78 24.40 -8.78 10.78
N LYS A 79 24.14 -9.02 12.07
CA LYS A 79 22.81 -8.89 12.66
C LYS A 79 22.37 -7.42 12.70
N PHE A 80 23.29 -6.54 13.06
CA PHE A 80 23.04 -5.10 13.15
C PHE A 80 22.74 -4.47 11.78
N THR A 81 23.57 -4.73 10.77
CA THR A 81 23.34 -4.21 9.42
C THR A 81 22.02 -4.71 8.84
N SER A 82 21.68 -5.99 9.07
CA SER A 82 20.39 -6.54 8.64
C SER A 82 19.19 -5.85 9.32
N LEU A 83 19.32 -5.50 10.61
CA LEU A 83 18.31 -4.75 11.35
C LEU A 83 18.20 -3.31 10.83
N LEU A 84 19.34 -2.66 10.55
CA LEU A 84 19.39 -1.29 10.04
C LEU A 84 18.74 -1.20 8.65
N GLU A 85 19.01 -2.15 7.75
CA GLU A 85 18.36 -2.24 6.44
C GLU A 85 16.85 -2.45 6.57
N ALA A 86 16.40 -3.27 7.53
CA ALA A 86 14.98 -3.50 7.80
C ALA A 86 14.28 -2.21 8.28
N ILE A 87 14.87 -1.50 9.25
CA ILE A 87 14.34 -0.24 9.77
C ILE A 87 14.27 0.83 8.66
N ARG A 88 15.31 0.94 7.84
CA ARG A 88 15.35 1.91 6.72
C ARG A 88 14.28 1.61 5.66
N ALA A 89 14.12 0.34 5.27
CA ALA A 89 13.16 -0.06 4.25
C ALA A 89 11.70 0.20 4.67
N ASP A 90 11.40 0.10 5.97
CA ASP A 90 10.08 0.41 6.53
C ASP A 90 9.85 1.93 6.63
N ALA A 91 10.89 2.68 7.03
CA ALA A 91 10.83 4.14 7.20
C ALA A 91 10.80 4.95 5.87
N GLU A 92 11.23 4.36 4.75
CA GLU A 92 11.23 4.99 3.41
C GLU A 92 9.92 4.76 2.61
N TYR A 93 8.94 4.05 3.18
CA TYR A 93 7.75 3.63 2.42
C TYR A 93 6.81 4.82 2.07
N PRO A 94 6.45 5.01 0.78
CA PRO A 94 5.47 6.01 0.36
C PRO A 94 4.05 5.52 0.66
N GLY A 95 3.60 5.71 1.90
CA GLY A 95 2.24 5.40 2.35
C GLY A 95 1.44 6.63 2.79
N THR A 96 0.13 6.47 2.98
CA THR A 96 -0.66 7.41 3.78
C THR A 96 -0.30 7.24 5.26
N LEU A 97 -0.27 8.33 6.05
CA LEU A 97 0.19 8.46 7.46
C LEU A 97 -0.36 7.45 8.51
N THR A 98 -1.11 6.43 8.11
CA THR A 98 -1.82 5.48 8.98
C THR A 98 -1.06 4.19 9.30
N ASP A 99 0.09 3.93 8.68
CA ASP A 99 0.91 2.75 8.98
C ASP A 99 2.02 3.15 9.97
N SER A 100 1.72 3.14 11.28
CA SER A 100 2.73 3.27 12.33
C SER A 100 3.38 1.90 12.60
N SER A 101 4.67 1.80 12.32
CA SER A 101 5.47 0.61 12.63
C SER A 101 6.07 0.76 14.04
N ASN A 102 5.56 -0.03 15.00
CA ASN A 102 6.22 -0.13 16.31
C ASN A 102 7.55 -0.88 16.16
N ILE A 103 8.63 -0.32 16.71
CA ILE A 103 9.93 -1.00 16.77
C ILE A 103 9.85 -2.15 17.78
N ASP A 104 10.04 -3.39 17.34
CA ASP A 104 10.20 -4.54 18.23
C ASP A 104 11.61 -4.55 18.83
N VAL A 105 11.74 -4.09 20.07
CA VAL A 105 13.04 -4.01 20.78
C VAL A 105 13.68 -5.35 21.06
N THR A 106 12.95 -6.46 20.98
CA THR A 106 13.58 -7.79 21.07
C THR A 106 14.57 -8.03 19.92
N LEU A 107 14.46 -7.28 18.82
CA LEU A 107 15.42 -7.30 17.72
C LEU A 107 16.80 -6.76 18.10
N LEU A 108 16.89 -5.92 19.16
CA LEU A 108 18.14 -5.39 19.69
C LEU A 108 18.90 -6.40 20.58
N GLU A 109 18.25 -7.48 21.01
CA GLU A 109 18.88 -8.48 21.88
C GLU A 109 20.15 -9.07 21.26
N GLY A 110 21.25 -9.12 22.02
CA GLY A 110 22.50 -9.71 21.55
C GLY A 110 23.26 -8.89 20.51
N ILE A 111 22.85 -7.63 20.25
CA ILE A 111 23.71 -6.63 19.61
C ILE A 111 24.57 -6.01 20.72
N ASN A 112 25.89 -6.16 20.62
CA ASN A 112 26.81 -5.52 21.54
C ASN A 112 27.54 -4.36 20.87
N LEU A 113 27.77 -3.29 21.61
CA LEU A 113 28.61 -2.17 21.23
C LEU A 113 30.01 -2.33 21.84
N GLN A 114 31.02 -2.24 20.98
CA GLN A 114 32.42 -2.15 21.36
C GLN A 114 32.82 -0.69 21.58
N LEU A 115 32.80 -0.24 22.83
CA LEU A 115 33.16 1.12 23.24
C LEU A 115 34.56 1.09 23.88
N GLY A 116 35.60 1.29 23.08
CA GLY A 116 36.99 1.17 23.54
C GLY A 116 37.33 -0.29 23.90
N SER A 117 37.68 -0.56 25.16
CA SER A 117 37.90 -1.93 25.66
C SER A 117 36.65 -2.60 26.21
N LEU A 118 35.55 -1.85 26.36
CA LEU A 118 34.31 -2.35 26.95
C LEU A 118 33.40 -2.89 25.83
N ASN A 119 32.67 -3.96 26.15
CA ASN A 119 31.67 -4.54 25.26
C ASN A 119 30.34 -4.52 26.00
N ILE A 120 29.45 -3.60 25.63
CA ILE A 120 28.19 -3.35 26.33
C ILE A 120 27.03 -3.84 25.45
N PRO A 121 26.11 -4.67 25.95
CA PRO A 121 24.88 -4.96 25.25
C PRO A 121 24.08 -3.68 24.98
N LEU A 122 23.63 -3.45 23.75
CA LEU A 122 22.89 -2.24 23.38
C LEU A 122 21.62 -2.07 24.21
N LEU A 123 21.00 -3.18 24.63
CA LEU A 123 19.80 -3.16 25.46
C LEU A 123 20.08 -2.73 26.91
N ASP A 124 21.27 -3.04 27.43
CA ASP A 124 21.68 -2.63 28.78
C ASP A 124 21.97 -1.13 28.80
N LEU A 125 22.62 -0.61 27.75
CA LEU A 125 22.84 0.83 27.57
C LEU A 125 21.51 1.61 27.54
N LEU A 126 20.51 1.11 26.80
CA LEU A 126 19.23 1.81 26.61
C LEU A 126 18.20 1.54 27.71
N ASN A 127 18.49 0.62 28.64
CA ASN A 127 17.64 0.12 29.74
C ASN A 127 16.14 0.33 29.50
N ILE A 128 15.62 -0.35 28.47
CA ILE A 128 14.26 -0.17 27.99
C ILE A 128 13.34 -1.14 28.75
N ASP A 129 12.55 -0.62 29.69
CA ASP A 129 11.60 -1.42 30.48
C ASP A 129 10.40 -1.91 29.65
N GLY A 130 10.58 -2.98 28.87
CA GLY A 130 9.60 -4.02 28.51
C GLY A 130 8.23 -3.68 27.89
N ASN A 131 7.83 -2.41 27.80
CA ASN A 131 6.50 -1.99 27.37
C ASN A 131 6.55 -0.61 26.70
N LEU A 132 7.57 -0.38 25.86
CA LEU A 132 7.71 0.80 25.03
C LEU A 132 6.35 1.21 24.45
N GLY A 133 5.81 2.30 24.99
CA GLY A 133 4.66 2.95 24.40
C GLY A 133 5.05 3.43 23.01
N VAL A 134 4.59 2.70 21.99
CA VAL A 134 4.28 3.22 20.64
C VAL A 134 5.34 4.20 20.11
N LEU A 135 6.59 3.75 20.04
CA LEU A 135 7.63 4.43 19.27
C LEU A 135 7.30 4.22 17.79
N GLY A 136 6.67 5.21 17.19
CA GLY A 136 6.21 5.20 15.81
C GLY A 136 7.08 6.08 14.92
N ALA A 137 7.20 5.69 13.66
CA ALA A 137 7.69 6.54 12.59
C ALA A 137 6.59 6.68 11.54
N SER A 138 6.56 7.84 10.86
CA SER A 138 5.73 8.05 9.68
C SER A 138 6.52 8.82 8.64
N ALA A 139 6.32 8.49 7.38
CA ALA A 139 6.95 9.14 6.24
C ALA A 139 5.97 9.16 5.06
N ALA A 140 5.96 10.25 4.30
CA ALA A 140 5.11 10.41 3.13
C ALA A 140 5.76 11.35 2.11
N THR A 141 5.63 11.02 0.84
CA THR A 141 6.10 11.85 -0.30
C THR A 141 4.96 12.08 -1.29
N PRO A 142 3.98 12.95 -0.96
CA PRO A 142 2.77 13.11 -1.78
C PRO A 142 3.04 13.60 -3.22
N ALA A 143 4.19 14.25 -3.43
CA ALA A 143 4.60 14.88 -4.67
C ALA A 143 6.14 14.93 -4.76
N GLY A 144 6.70 15.16 -5.94
CA GLY A 144 8.16 15.31 -6.09
C GLY A 144 8.73 16.55 -5.39
N ASN A 145 7.90 17.57 -5.15
CA ASN A 145 8.25 18.77 -4.40
C ASN A 145 7.72 18.76 -2.95
N SER A 146 7.16 17.64 -2.46
CA SER A 146 6.62 17.57 -1.09
C SER A 146 6.98 16.28 -0.37
N ALA A 147 7.47 16.42 0.86
CA ALA A 147 7.82 15.32 1.75
C ALA A 147 7.43 15.64 3.19
N SER A 148 7.04 14.64 3.96
CA SER A 148 6.71 14.75 5.39
C SER A 148 7.24 13.53 6.13
N ALA A 149 7.86 13.73 7.28
CA ALA A 149 8.32 12.67 8.17
C ALA A 149 8.04 13.04 9.63
N ALA A 150 7.76 12.05 10.47
CA ALA A 150 7.70 12.19 11.92
C ALA A 150 8.21 10.93 12.61
N ALA A 151 8.74 11.08 13.82
CA ALA A 151 9.22 9.98 14.64
C ALA A 151 8.96 10.28 16.12
N GLY A 152 8.80 9.22 16.93
CA GLY A 152 8.67 9.30 18.38
C GLY A 152 7.33 8.81 18.89
N VAL A 153 6.80 9.44 19.94
CA VAL A 153 5.43 9.19 20.42
C VAL A 153 4.46 9.95 19.52
N LEU A 154 3.73 9.20 18.69
CA LEU A 154 2.83 9.73 17.67
C LEU A 154 1.39 9.28 17.92
N ASN A 155 0.42 10.09 17.48
CA ASN A 155 -0.96 9.66 17.28
C ASN A 155 -1.07 8.83 15.98
N ASP A 156 -2.21 8.16 15.79
CA ASP A 156 -2.52 7.37 14.58
C ASP A 156 -2.46 8.17 13.26
N ASP A 157 -2.44 9.51 13.32
CA ASP A 157 -2.33 10.43 12.18
C ASP A 157 -0.91 10.98 11.96
N GLY A 158 0.09 10.49 12.71
CA GLY A 158 1.48 10.93 12.66
C GLY A 158 1.76 12.25 13.37
N SER A 159 0.77 12.87 14.03
CA SER A 159 0.98 14.04 14.88
C SER A 159 1.64 13.67 16.21
N ILE A 160 2.37 14.61 16.81
CA ILE A 160 3.03 14.39 18.10
C ILE A 160 1.99 14.16 19.20
N ASN A 161 2.17 13.09 19.99
CA ASN A 161 1.34 12.77 21.14
C ASN A 161 2.18 12.76 22.42
N LEU A 162 2.00 13.75 23.29
CA LEU A 162 2.62 13.79 24.62
C LEU A 162 1.60 13.48 25.73
N GLY A 163 0.70 12.51 25.52
CA GLY A 163 -0.42 12.19 26.41
C GLY A 163 -0.15 12.43 27.89
N ALA A 164 -1.13 13.01 28.61
CA ALA A 164 -0.99 13.43 29.99
C ALA A 164 -0.36 12.33 30.87
N HIS A 165 0.87 12.56 31.31
CA HIS A 165 1.58 11.66 32.22
C HIS A 165 0.96 11.77 33.62
N GLY A 166 -0.09 10.98 33.85
CA GLY A 166 -0.69 10.76 35.15
C GLY A 166 -0.80 9.26 35.43
N GLY A 167 0.18 8.70 36.13
CA GLY A 167 0.14 7.37 36.74
C GLY A 167 0.35 6.18 35.78
N ASN A 168 1.52 5.54 35.87
CA ASN A 168 1.79 4.14 35.50
C ASN A 168 1.48 3.68 34.06
N SER A 169 1.47 4.54 33.03
CA SER A 169 1.22 4.09 31.63
C SER A 169 2.23 4.58 30.58
N GLY A 170 3.27 5.31 30.95
CA GLY A 170 4.40 5.63 30.06
C GLY A 170 5.63 4.85 30.49
N VAL A 171 6.30 4.17 29.56
CA VAL A 171 7.61 3.55 29.80
C VAL A 171 8.67 4.60 29.50
N ASP A 172 9.38 5.02 30.53
CA ASP A 172 10.53 5.90 30.37
C ASP A 172 11.70 5.11 29.77
N THR A 173 12.49 5.74 28.91
CA THR A 173 13.79 5.21 28.46
C THR A 173 14.86 5.74 29.38
N VAL A 174 15.67 4.86 29.98
CA VAL A 174 16.79 5.26 30.84
C VAL A 174 18.08 4.89 30.13
N LEU A 175 18.87 5.89 29.78
CA LEU A 175 20.21 5.70 29.25
C LEU A 175 21.19 5.67 30.42
N ASP A 176 21.74 4.50 30.73
CA ASP A 176 22.77 4.35 31.76
C ASP A 176 24.13 4.77 31.18
N LEU A 177 24.70 5.84 31.75
CA LEU A 177 25.95 6.44 31.29
C LEU A 177 27.15 6.02 32.16
N THR A 178 26.90 5.30 33.25
CA THR A 178 27.90 5.00 34.29
C THR A 178 29.08 4.20 33.72
N ASP A 179 28.78 3.10 33.04
CA ASP A 179 29.80 2.23 32.42
C ASP A 179 30.56 2.93 31.28
N VAL A 180 29.87 3.79 30.52
CA VAL A 180 30.44 4.56 29.41
C VAL A 180 31.46 5.56 29.93
N LEU A 181 31.12 6.30 30.99
CA LEU A 181 31.99 7.31 31.61
C LEU A 181 33.16 6.68 32.38
N GLY A 182 32.94 5.56 33.09
CA GLY A 182 34.00 4.85 33.81
C GLY A 182 35.17 4.40 32.92
N THR A 183 34.92 4.17 31.63
CA THR A 183 35.93 3.67 30.66
C THR A 183 36.87 4.78 30.17
N ALA A 184 36.46 6.05 30.18
CA ALA A 184 37.24 7.16 29.63
C ALA A 184 38.22 7.82 30.61
N GLY A 185 38.31 7.33 31.85
CA GLY A 185 39.18 7.94 32.85
C GLY A 185 38.70 9.32 33.32
N VAL A 186 37.40 9.60 33.17
CA VAL A 186 36.70 10.70 33.87
C VAL A 186 36.59 10.42 35.39
N GLY A 187 37.25 9.36 35.85
CA GLY A 187 37.42 8.91 37.24
C GLY A 187 37.75 10.00 38.25
N ALA A 188 38.28 11.15 37.83
CA ALA A 188 38.46 12.28 38.74
C ALA A 188 37.14 12.83 39.34
N ILE A 189 36.02 12.67 38.65
CA ILE A 189 34.68 13.02 39.14
C ILE A 189 34.01 11.80 39.80
N THR A 190 34.26 10.59 39.28
CA THR A 190 33.58 9.35 39.69
C THR A 190 34.30 8.51 40.74
N ASP A 191 35.49 8.90 41.21
CA ASP A 191 36.24 8.19 42.27
C ASP A 191 35.85 8.67 43.69
N GLY A 192 34.67 9.29 43.87
CA GLY A 192 34.13 9.64 45.20
C GLY A 192 33.16 10.83 45.27
N ILE A 193 32.72 11.40 44.15
CA ILE A 193 31.72 12.49 44.14
C ILE A 193 30.41 12.03 43.48
N ILE A 194 30.48 11.39 42.31
CA ILE A 194 29.32 10.85 41.58
C ILE A 194 29.62 9.40 41.16
N ASP A 195 28.89 8.44 41.71
CA ASP A 195 29.14 7.01 41.47
C ASP A 195 28.30 6.45 40.30
N GLU A 196 27.11 7.00 40.07
CA GLU A 196 26.19 6.60 39.00
C GLU A 196 25.68 7.82 38.23
N LEU A 197 25.50 7.67 36.92
CA LEU A 197 24.89 8.69 36.06
C LEU A 197 23.93 8.04 35.07
N SER A 198 22.68 8.50 35.04
CA SER A 198 21.70 8.07 34.06
C SER A 198 20.86 9.23 33.51
N LEU A 199 20.43 9.11 32.26
CA LEU A 199 19.53 10.06 31.60
C LEU A 199 18.18 9.38 31.35
N ARG A 200 17.16 9.85 32.03
CA ARG A 200 15.78 9.40 31.90
C ARG A 200 15.04 10.26 30.90
N ILE A 201 14.29 9.62 29.99
CA ILE A 201 13.57 10.26 28.89
C ILE A 201 12.17 9.65 28.83
N GLY A 202 11.15 10.41 29.20
CA GLY A 202 9.77 9.91 29.19
C GLY A 202 9.16 9.84 27.79
N ALA A 203 9.09 10.96 27.09
CA ALA A 203 8.57 11.02 25.73
C ALA A 203 9.39 11.96 24.86
N VAL A 204 9.59 11.56 23.60
CA VAL A 204 10.36 12.32 22.61
C VAL A 204 9.75 12.14 21.23
N SER A 205 9.51 13.24 20.51
CA SER A 205 8.97 13.22 19.15
C SER A 205 9.49 14.38 18.31
N ALA A 206 9.69 14.17 17.01
CA ALA A 206 9.91 15.25 16.05
C ALA A 206 9.17 15.00 14.74
N SER A 207 8.93 16.07 14.00
CA SER A 207 8.35 16.04 12.66
C SER A 207 8.99 17.10 11.77
N ALA A 208 9.11 16.77 10.49
CA ALA A 208 9.56 17.64 9.43
C ALA A 208 8.62 17.52 8.24
N GLN A 209 8.32 18.66 7.63
CA GLN A 209 7.59 18.76 6.38
C GLN A 209 8.37 19.66 5.45
N ARG A 210 8.37 19.33 4.17
CA ARG A 210 9.00 20.11 3.12
C ARG A 210 8.02 20.30 1.98
N ASN A 211 7.91 21.53 1.51
CA ASN A 211 7.13 21.90 0.34
C ASN A 211 7.93 22.90 -0.50
N GLY A 212 8.60 22.41 -1.53
CA GLY A 212 9.61 23.16 -2.28
C GLY A 212 10.81 23.55 -1.41
N ASP A 213 11.05 24.86 -1.30
CA ASP A 213 12.15 25.45 -0.51
C ASP A 213 11.78 25.70 0.96
N GLU A 214 10.49 25.59 1.30
CA GLU A 214 10.00 25.83 2.65
C GLU A 214 9.96 24.52 3.44
N VAL A 215 10.43 24.59 4.69
CA VAL A 215 10.29 23.51 5.66
C VAL A 215 9.49 23.96 6.86
N THR A 216 8.71 23.02 7.41
CA THR A 216 8.14 23.12 8.75
C THR A 216 8.74 22.01 9.60
N SER A 217 9.17 22.35 10.81
CA SER A 217 9.71 21.40 11.77
C SER A 217 9.06 21.59 13.11
N GLU A 218 8.99 20.53 13.90
CA GLU A 218 8.47 20.56 15.26
C GLU A 218 9.07 19.42 16.05
N TYR A 219 9.30 19.64 17.34
CA TYR A 219 9.83 18.62 18.23
C TYR A 219 9.19 18.77 19.61
N ALA A 220 8.97 17.68 20.34
CA ALA A 220 8.43 17.74 21.68
C ALA A 220 9.10 16.70 22.57
N LEU A 221 9.33 17.08 23.83
CA LEU A 221 10.00 16.29 24.84
C LEU A 221 9.20 16.38 26.13
N SER A 222 9.20 15.32 26.92
CA SER A 222 8.60 15.30 28.25
C SER A 222 9.34 14.36 29.18
N ASN A 223 9.47 14.78 30.44
CA ASN A 223 10.13 14.06 31.54
C ASN A 223 11.57 13.69 31.18
N VAL A 224 12.37 14.70 30.83
CA VAL A 224 13.81 14.53 30.62
C VAL A 224 14.53 14.91 31.91
N ASP A 225 15.06 13.91 32.60
CA ASP A 225 15.75 14.07 33.88
C ASP A 225 17.14 13.46 33.81
N LEU A 226 18.13 14.15 34.37
CA LEU A 226 19.44 13.56 34.65
C LEU A 226 19.46 13.10 36.11
N THR A 227 19.86 11.87 36.36
CA THR A 227 19.96 11.31 37.70
C THR A 227 21.41 10.96 37.99
N LEU A 228 21.89 11.43 39.14
CA LEU A 228 23.24 11.20 39.64
C LEU A 228 23.15 10.61 41.04
N ASP A 229 24.00 9.65 41.39
CA ASP A 229 24.11 9.16 42.77
C ASP A 229 25.43 9.62 43.39
N SER A 230 25.38 10.21 44.58
CA SER A 230 26.54 10.77 45.26
C SER A 230 26.80 10.14 46.63
N PRO A 231 27.97 9.48 46.84
CA PRO A 231 28.34 8.96 48.16
C PRO A 231 28.60 10.07 49.19
N LEU A 232 28.85 11.31 48.74
CA LEU A 232 29.00 12.47 49.65
C LEU A 232 27.66 12.81 50.34
N VAL A 233 26.54 12.68 49.64
CA VAL A 233 25.20 12.92 50.20
C VAL A 233 24.83 11.81 51.20
N GLU A 234 25.15 10.55 50.90
CA GLU A 234 24.99 9.46 51.86
C GLU A 234 25.86 9.68 53.10
N GLY A 235 27.12 10.09 52.91
CA GLY A 235 28.05 10.41 54.00
C GLY A 235 27.60 11.58 54.88
N LEU A 236 26.80 12.53 54.34
CA LEU A 236 26.21 13.62 55.11
C LEU A 236 25.24 13.09 56.18
N VAL A 237 24.41 12.11 55.84
CA VAL A 237 23.46 11.52 56.80
C VAL A 237 24.21 10.82 57.92
N GLU A 238 25.26 10.07 57.60
CA GLU A 238 26.09 9.42 58.62
C GLU A 238 26.83 10.44 59.51
N THR A 239 27.30 11.55 58.94
CA THR A 239 27.96 12.62 59.69
C THR A 239 27.01 13.28 60.71
N LEU A 240 25.74 13.46 60.35
CA LEU A 240 24.77 14.16 61.20
C LEU A 240 24.08 13.24 62.21
N VAL A 241 23.71 12.02 61.80
CA VAL A 241 22.91 11.08 62.59
C VAL A 241 23.42 9.64 62.56
N GLY A 242 24.68 9.41 62.22
CA GLY A 242 25.30 8.08 62.26
C GLY A 242 25.16 7.42 63.63
N GLU A 243 24.81 6.14 63.63
CA GLU A 243 24.57 5.36 64.86
C GLU A 243 25.79 4.52 65.29
N ASP A 244 26.90 4.60 64.55
CA ASP A 244 28.12 3.88 64.92
C ASP A 244 28.73 4.44 66.21
N THR A 245 28.78 3.62 67.26
CA THR A 245 29.41 3.97 68.54
C THR A 245 30.91 4.30 68.43
N ALA A 246 31.59 3.85 67.37
CA ALA A 246 33.00 4.16 67.14
C ALA A 246 33.20 5.53 66.45
N ASN A 247 32.23 5.97 65.65
CA ASN A 247 32.22 7.25 64.98
C ASN A 247 30.78 7.82 64.97
N PRO A 248 30.28 8.27 66.14
CA PRO A 248 28.89 8.69 66.25
C PRO A 248 28.63 9.96 65.44
N GLY A 249 27.45 10.08 64.85
CA GLY A 249 27.02 11.32 64.20
C GLY A 249 26.85 12.48 65.18
N LEU A 250 26.77 13.69 64.65
CA LEU A 250 26.63 14.94 65.41
C LEU A 250 25.57 14.87 66.51
N GLY A 251 24.38 14.32 66.22
CA GLY A 251 23.29 14.22 67.21
C GLY A 251 23.69 13.45 68.46
N LEU A 252 24.25 12.24 68.30
CA LEU A 252 24.74 11.43 69.42
C LEU A 252 25.95 12.05 70.12
N GLN A 253 26.83 12.73 69.38
CA GLN A 253 27.97 13.42 69.99
C GLN A 253 27.49 14.54 70.92
N ILE A 254 26.52 15.35 70.48
CA ILE A 254 25.92 16.39 71.32
C ILE A 254 25.19 15.77 72.51
N ASP A 255 24.43 14.69 72.30
CA ASP A 255 23.69 14.03 73.38
C ASP A 255 24.60 13.57 74.52
N ASN A 256 25.74 12.95 74.19
CA ASN A 256 26.74 12.54 75.16
C ASN A 256 27.41 13.74 75.85
N LEU A 257 27.69 14.81 75.10
CA LEU A 257 28.36 15.99 75.62
C LEU A 257 27.49 16.76 76.63
N VAL A 258 26.19 16.83 76.38
CA VAL A 258 25.22 17.42 77.31
C VAL A 258 25.09 16.57 78.58
N ASP A 259 25.10 15.23 78.49
CA ASP A 259 25.11 14.35 79.67
C ASP A 259 26.36 14.58 80.54
N ASP A 260 27.53 14.77 79.91
CA ASP A 260 28.77 15.08 80.61
C ASP A 260 28.73 16.42 81.38
N VAL A 261 27.99 17.44 80.90
CA VAL A 261 27.80 18.73 81.60
C VAL A 261 27.13 18.54 82.97
N ALA A 262 26.19 17.59 83.09
CA ALA A 262 25.48 17.33 84.33
C ALA A 262 26.43 16.87 85.47
N GLY A 263 27.52 16.20 85.11
CA GLY A 263 28.56 15.72 86.03
C GLY A 263 29.72 16.69 86.25
N ASP A 264 29.76 17.84 85.58
CA ASP A 264 30.89 18.75 85.65
C ASP A 264 31.01 19.42 87.03
N ALA A 265 32.18 19.27 87.65
CA ALA A 265 32.41 19.74 89.02
C ALA A 265 32.34 21.27 89.16
N SER A 266 32.63 22.03 88.10
CA SER A 266 32.52 23.49 88.10
C SER A 266 31.06 23.93 88.07
N VAL A 267 30.25 23.34 87.18
CA VAL A 267 28.81 23.57 87.07
C VAL A 267 28.11 23.26 88.40
N LEU A 268 28.36 22.07 88.97
CA LEU A 268 27.78 21.65 90.25
C LEU A 268 28.17 22.61 91.39
N SER A 269 29.43 23.07 91.42
CA SER A 269 29.91 24.02 92.42
C SER A 269 29.23 25.38 92.30
N GLU A 270 29.05 25.88 91.08
CA GLU A 270 28.40 27.17 90.86
C GLU A 270 26.91 27.12 91.21
N ILE A 271 26.18 26.08 90.81
CA ILE A 271 24.78 25.86 91.21
C ILE A 271 24.66 25.76 92.74
N THR A 272 25.55 25.01 93.39
CA THR A 272 25.59 24.90 94.86
C THR A 272 25.78 26.25 95.53
N GLY A 273 26.69 27.07 94.98
CA GLY A 273 26.95 28.43 95.44
C GLY A 273 25.74 29.36 95.27
N LEU A 274 25.04 29.23 94.14
CA LEU A 274 23.87 30.03 93.78
C LEU A 274 22.69 29.73 94.70
N VAL A 275 22.36 28.44 94.84
CA VAL A 275 21.29 27.96 95.73
C VAL A 275 21.60 28.34 97.19
N SER A 276 22.84 28.11 97.65
CA SER A 276 23.23 28.47 99.03
C SER A 276 23.24 29.98 99.27
N GLY A 277 23.61 30.77 98.26
CA GLY A 277 23.58 32.23 98.31
C GLY A 277 22.17 32.78 98.48
N VAL A 278 21.21 32.19 97.76
CA VAL A 278 19.80 32.61 97.84
C VAL A 278 19.12 32.10 99.12
N LEU A 279 19.43 30.89 99.59
CA LEU A 279 18.95 30.39 100.89
C LEU A 279 19.50 31.21 102.07
N GLY A 280 20.73 31.72 101.97
CA GLY A 280 21.33 32.61 102.96
C GLY A 280 21.34 32.02 104.38
N ALA A 281 20.65 32.66 105.32
CA ALA A 281 20.58 32.20 106.71
C ALA A 281 19.56 31.05 106.94
N LEU A 282 18.76 30.71 105.93
CA LEU A 282 17.74 29.65 106.03
C LEU A 282 18.35 28.24 105.89
N GLY A 283 19.50 28.12 105.22
CA GLY A 283 20.21 26.85 105.03
C GLY A 283 21.25 26.94 103.92
N SER A 284 21.91 25.81 103.64
CA SER A 284 22.83 25.63 102.51
C SER A 284 22.50 24.31 101.78
N ALA A 285 22.82 24.22 100.49
CA ALA A 285 22.77 22.96 99.76
C ALA A 285 24.00 22.12 100.13
N ASN A 286 23.79 20.95 100.72
CA ASN A 286 24.88 20.03 101.11
C ASN A 286 25.29 19.09 99.97
N SER A 287 24.34 18.73 99.12
CA SER A 287 24.57 18.05 97.84
C SER A 287 23.64 18.66 96.79
N VAL A 288 24.17 18.73 95.57
CA VAL A 288 23.47 19.14 94.36
C VAL A 288 23.80 18.07 93.33
N ASP A 289 22.78 17.40 92.83
CA ASP A 289 22.89 16.43 91.74
C ASP A 289 22.07 16.97 90.56
N VAL A 290 22.67 16.98 89.38
CA VAL A 290 22.03 17.43 88.13
C VAL A 290 21.93 16.22 87.20
N GLU A 291 20.78 16.04 86.58
CA GLU A 291 20.54 15.09 85.51
C GLU A 291 20.04 15.87 84.28
N LEU A 292 20.68 15.65 83.15
CA LEU A 292 20.30 16.22 81.86
C LEU A 292 19.86 15.09 80.91
N GLY A 293 18.75 15.31 80.21
CA GLY A 293 18.21 14.36 79.24
C GLY A 293 17.93 15.04 77.91
N THR A 294 18.82 14.87 76.95
CA THR A 294 18.69 15.43 75.60
C THR A 294 18.52 14.33 74.55
N ASN A 295 18.02 14.71 73.37
CA ASN A 295 17.76 13.80 72.25
C ASN A 295 17.87 14.56 70.91
N ILE A 296 19.01 15.21 70.69
CA ILE A 296 19.35 15.88 69.44
C ILE A 296 19.37 14.87 68.29
N GLN A 297 19.82 13.64 68.53
CA GLN A 297 19.74 12.57 67.54
C GLN A 297 18.31 12.37 67.02
N GLY A 298 17.33 12.34 67.91
CA GLY A 298 15.91 12.25 67.55
C GLY A 298 15.36 13.51 66.88
N ALA A 299 15.89 14.69 67.19
CA ALA A 299 15.51 15.96 66.58
C ALA A 299 16.03 16.11 65.13
N LEU A 300 17.22 15.57 64.83
CA LEU A 300 17.83 15.66 63.51
C LEU A 300 17.27 14.65 62.50
N LYS A 301 16.93 13.43 62.94
CA LYS A 301 16.44 12.35 62.06
C LYS A 301 15.30 12.76 61.11
N PRO A 302 14.26 13.50 61.55
CA PRO A 302 13.18 13.93 60.66
C PRO A 302 13.62 14.84 59.51
N LEU A 303 14.70 15.61 59.68
CA LEU A 303 15.23 16.50 58.64
C LEU A 303 15.91 15.72 57.50
N LEU A 304 16.38 14.50 57.78
CA LEU A 304 17.19 13.69 56.88
C LEU A 304 16.39 12.54 56.24
N ALA A 305 15.11 12.41 56.58
CA ALA A 305 14.23 11.36 56.06
C ALA A 305 13.48 11.75 54.77
N GLY A 306 13.73 12.96 54.25
CA GLY A 306 13.01 13.51 53.11
C GLY A 306 13.94 13.95 51.97
N THR A 307 13.30 14.37 50.89
CA THR A 307 13.95 14.91 49.69
C THR A 307 14.02 16.43 49.80
N LEU A 308 15.17 17.01 49.50
CA LEU A 308 15.31 18.45 49.30
C LEU A 308 14.94 18.78 47.86
N GLU A 309 14.07 19.76 47.64
CA GLU A 309 13.56 20.05 46.30
C GLU A 309 13.58 21.55 45.97
N SER A 310 13.99 21.85 44.75
CA SER A 310 13.81 23.10 44.02
C SER A 310 13.12 22.81 42.69
N ASP A 311 13.02 23.79 41.81
CA ASP A 311 12.38 23.61 40.50
C ASP A 311 13.21 22.68 39.58
N ALA A 312 14.54 22.83 39.58
CA ALA A 312 15.43 22.05 38.72
C ALA A 312 16.16 20.90 39.44
N VAL A 313 16.32 20.94 40.77
CA VAL A 313 17.11 19.96 41.52
C VAL A 313 16.28 19.30 42.62
N SER A 314 16.45 17.98 42.78
CA SER A 314 15.88 17.20 43.86
C SER A 314 16.97 16.30 44.44
N ILE A 315 17.16 16.31 45.76
CA ILE A 315 18.20 15.54 46.47
C ILE A 315 17.53 14.63 47.48
N ASP A 316 17.54 13.32 47.23
CA ASP A 316 17.12 12.31 48.20
C ASP A 316 18.29 11.99 49.13
N LEU A 317 18.18 12.48 50.37
CA LEU A 317 19.23 12.32 51.38
C LEU A 317 19.41 10.86 51.81
N ALA A 318 18.38 10.01 51.68
CA ALA A 318 18.43 8.63 52.13
C ALA A 318 19.16 7.71 51.14
N SER A 319 19.00 7.98 49.83
CA SER A 319 19.66 7.21 48.77
C SER A 319 20.95 7.85 48.26
N GLY A 320 21.15 9.15 48.52
CA GLY A 320 22.24 9.92 47.91
C GLY A 320 21.94 10.37 46.47
N GLN A 321 20.73 10.11 45.99
CA GLN A 321 20.32 10.43 44.63
C GLN A 321 20.05 11.92 44.45
N ILE A 322 20.56 12.46 43.35
CA ILE A 322 20.35 13.83 42.88
C ILE A 322 19.69 13.75 41.52
N ARG A 323 18.48 14.28 41.39
CA ARG A 323 17.76 14.39 40.12
C ARG A 323 17.75 15.83 39.64
N VAL A 324 18.18 16.03 38.41
CA VAL A 324 18.15 17.32 37.71
C VAL A 324 17.07 17.28 36.64
N ASN A 325 16.02 18.07 36.83
CA ASN A 325 14.93 18.28 35.88
C ASN A 325 15.39 19.23 34.77
N LEU A 326 15.73 18.68 33.60
CA LEU A 326 16.27 19.45 32.49
C LEU A 326 15.23 20.38 31.86
N GLU A 327 13.92 20.13 32.05
CA GLU A 327 12.87 21.01 31.57
C GLU A 327 12.87 22.35 32.32
N ALA A 328 13.17 22.31 33.62
CA ALA A 328 13.24 23.50 34.48
C ALA A 328 14.46 24.38 34.19
N LEU A 329 15.50 23.85 33.53
CA LEU A 329 16.69 24.59 33.08
C LEU A 329 16.47 25.42 31.79
N GLY A 330 15.19 25.66 31.44
CA GLY A 330 14.79 26.35 30.20
C GLY A 330 14.63 25.42 28.99
N GLY A 331 14.62 24.11 29.22
CA GLY A 331 14.92 23.08 28.23
C GLY A 331 13.78 22.15 27.85
N THR A 332 12.69 22.67 27.27
CA THR A 332 11.74 21.90 26.40
C THR A 332 10.86 22.80 25.53
N SER A 333 10.88 24.11 25.78
CA SER A 333 9.97 25.08 25.17
C SER A 333 10.67 25.88 24.09
N ALA A 334 10.36 25.62 22.83
CA ALA A 334 10.60 26.58 21.75
C ALA A 334 12.05 27.12 21.75
N VAL A 335 13.04 26.24 21.69
CA VAL A 335 14.45 26.67 21.61
C VAL A 335 14.88 26.81 20.15
N ASP A 336 15.95 27.58 19.92
CA ASP A 336 16.54 27.70 18.59
C ASP A 336 17.13 26.34 18.13
N PRO A 337 17.27 26.10 16.82
CA PRO A 337 17.93 24.89 16.33
C PRO A 337 19.32 24.69 16.93
N ASN A 338 19.66 23.44 17.24
CA ASN A 338 20.95 23.03 17.80
C ASN A 338 21.28 23.66 19.17
N THR A 339 20.28 23.81 20.06
CA THR A 339 20.50 24.38 21.39
C THR A 339 20.96 23.31 22.38
N ASN A 340 22.13 23.48 22.99
CA ASN A 340 22.58 22.62 24.10
C ASN A 340 21.83 22.96 25.41
N LEU A 341 21.23 21.94 26.04
CA LEU A 341 20.55 22.05 27.34
C LEU A 341 21.53 22.35 28.46
N LEU A 342 22.65 21.62 28.48
CA LEU A 342 23.69 21.76 29.50
C LEU A 342 24.68 22.86 29.06
N ASN A 343 24.16 24.08 28.90
CA ASN A 343 24.98 25.26 28.66
C ASN A 343 25.47 25.86 29.99
N GLU A 344 26.43 26.78 29.91
CA GLU A 344 27.06 27.42 31.09
C GLU A 344 26.04 27.97 32.11
N ALA A 345 24.95 28.58 31.64
CA ALA A 345 23.93 29.14 32.54
C ALA A 345 23.08 28.05 33.22
N ALA A 346 22.73 26.99 32.49
CA ALA A 346 22.00 25.85 33.04
C ALA A 346 22.84 25.09 34.08
N VAL A 347 24.13 24.87 33.80
CA VAL A 347 25.04 24.20 34.75
C VAL A 347 25.22 25.03 36.02
N GLN A 348 25.43 26.35 35.90
CA GLN A 348 25.53 27.23 37.08
C GLN A 348 24.24 27.22 37.92
N GLN A 349 23.07 27.15 37.28
CA GLN A 349 21.80 27.05 38.01
C GLN A 349 21.73 25.76 38.84
N VAL A 350 22.18 24.62 38.29
CA VAL A 350 22.22 23.35 39.02
C VAL A 350 23.15 23.44 40.23
N GLU A 351 24.37 23.97 40.06
CA GLU A 351 25.32 24.19 41.15
C GLU A 351 24.73 25.06 42.26
N ASP A 352 24.15 26.20 41.89
CA ASP A 352 23.57 27.18 42.82
C ASP A 352 22.39 26.55 43.59
N GLU A 353 21.53 25.78 42.93
CA GLU A 353 20.39 25.10 43.55
C GLU A 353 20.84 23.99 44.50
N VAL A 354 21.80 23.15 44.12
CA VAL A 354 22.40 22.12 45.01
C VAL A 354 22.98 22.78 46.27
N GLN A 355 23.79 23.83 46.11
CA GLN A 355 24.38 24.55 47.24
C GLN A 355 23.30 25.18 48.12
N THR A 356 22.27 25.78 47.52
CA THR A 356 21.18 26.43 48.26
C THR A 356 20.40 25.42 49.10
N LEU A 357 20.01 24.28 48.51
CA LEU A 357 19.26 23.23 49.21
C LEU A 357 20.06 22.67 50.39
N LEU A 358 21.33 22.35 50.19
CA LEU A 358 22.18 21.77 51.25
C LEU A 358 22.53 22.80 52.33
N ASN A 359 22.79 24.06 51.97
CA ASN A 359 22.98 25.12 52.97
C ASN A 359 21.72 25.38 53.79
N GLN A 360 20.53 25.29 53.18
CA GLN A 360 19.27 25.39 53.90
C GLN A 360 19.08 24.21 54.85
N LEU A 361 19.47 23.00 54.45
CA LEU A 361 19.51 21.85 55.36
C LEU A 361 20.42 22.12 56.57
N LEU A 362 21.63 22.66 56.37
CA LEU A 362 22.53 22.99 57.48
C LEU A 362 21.96 24.07 58.42
N ALA A 363 21.26 25.07 57.87
CA ALA A 363 20.54 26.05 58.67
C ALA A 363 19.44 25.38 59.52
N ASN A 364 18.68 24.47 58.93
CA ASN A 364 17.65 23.71 59.65
C ASN A 364 18.25 22.79 60.72
N VAL A 365 19.41 22.18 60.46
CA VAL A 365 20.17 21.38 61.44
C VAL A 365 20.55 22.25 62.64
N ARG A 366 21.12 23.44 62.42
CA ARG A 366 21.46 24.36 63.51
C ARG A 366 20.23 24.72 64.34
N THR A 367 19.12 25.08 63.70
CA THR A 367 17.86 25.38 64.41
C THR A 367 17.34 24.17 65.19
N ALA A 368 17.39 22.96 64.63
CA ALA A 368 16.95 21.76 65.32
C ALA A 368 17.84 21.39 66.52
N VAL A 369 19.14 21.69 66.45
CA VAL A 369 20.05 21.57 67.59
C VAL A 369 19.67 22.58 68.67
N GLU A 370 19.54 23.86 68.33
CA GLU A 370 19.17 24.93 69.27
C GLU A 370 17.83 24.63 69.98
N ASP A 371 16.79 24.29 69.21
CA ASP A 371 15.47 23.91 69.75
C ASP A 371 15.56 22.63 70.60
N GLY A 372 16.37 21.66 70.18
CA GLY A 372 16.60 20.42 70.91
C GLY A 372 17.31 20.63 72.24
N LEU A 373 18.29 21.54 72.29
CA LEU A 373 18.99 21.92 73.53
C LEU A 373 18.03 22.60 74.51
N LEU A 374 17.18 23.51 74.04
CA LEU A 374 16.13 24.13 74.85
C LEU A 374 15.10 23.11 75.39
N ALA A 375 14.84 22.05 74.63
CA ALA A 375 13.97 20.95 75.04
C ALA A 375 14.64 19.95 76.00
N THR A 376 15.95 20.08 76.27
CA THR A 376 16.69 19.22 77.20
C THR A 376 15.98 19.16 78.55
N SER A 377 15.66 17.95 79.01
CA SER A 377 15.10 17.74 80.34
C SER A 377 16.18 18.03 81.39
N VAL A 378 15.86 18.91 82.32
CA VAL A 378 16.71 19.29 83.45
C VAL A 378 16.05 18.82 84.74
N LYS A 379 16.80 18.07 85.54
CA LYS A 379 16.43 17.70 86.90
C LYS A 379 17.56 18.05 87.85
N VAL A 380 17.27 18.90 88.84
CA VAL A 380 18.22 19.31 89.87
C VAL A 380 17.70 18.88 91.23
N ASP A 381 18.39 17.93 91.84
CA ASP A 381 18.09 17.42 93.18
C ASP A 381 18.99 18.12 94.20
N LEU A 382 18.37 18.71 95.24
CA LEU A 382 19.03 19.49 96.26
C LEU A 382 18.76 18.89 97.64
N HIS A 383 19.83 18.55 98.38
CA HIS A 383 19.72 18.20 99.80
C HIS A 383 20.04 19.42 100.67
N LEU A 384 19.00 20.06 101.20
CA LEU A 384 19.15 21.27 102.00
C LEU A 384 19.43 20.94 103.47
N VAL A 385 20.37 21.66 104.09
CA VAL A 385 20.71 21.53 105.52
C VAL A 385 20.75 22.88 106.21
N ALA A 386 20.40 22.91 107.50
CA ALA A 386 20.56 24.09 108.35
C ALA A 386 21.21 23.67 109.69
N LEU A 387 22.31 24.33 110.07
CA LEU A 387 23.07 24.01 111.29
C LEU A 387 23.48 22.52 111.40
N GLY A 388 23.73 21.86 110.25
CA GLY A 388 24.09 20.45 110.19
C GLY A 388 22.92 19.46 110.36
N LEU A 389 21.67 19.95 110.33
CA LEU A 389 20.47 19.12 110.33
C LEU A 389 19.77 19.16 108.96
N PRO A 390 19.19 18.04 108.50
CA PRO A 390 18.44 17.99 107.24
C PRO A 390 17.21 18.90 107.30
N LEU A 391 17.00 19.64 106.22
CA LEU A 391 16.03 20.72 106.15
C LEU A 391 14.85 20.35 105.25
N ALA A 392 15.15 20.07 103.99
CA ALA A 392 14.22 19.64 102.96
C ALA A 392 15.02 18.99 101.82
N ASP A 393 14.39 18.02 101.15
CA ASP A 393 14.80 17.58 99.82
C ASP A 393 13.99 18.35 98.79
N VAL A 394 14.65 18.88 97.76
CA VAL A 394 14.00 19.67 96.71
C VAL A 394 14.40 19.10 95.36
N THR A 395 13.42 18.92 94.48
CA THR A 395 13.64 18.57 93.08
C THR A 395 13.12 19.71 92.21
N LEU A 396 14.01 20.31 91.43
CA LEU A 396 13.66 21.24 90.36
C LEU A 396 13.58 20.43 89.06
N GLY A 397 12.47 20.49 88.33
CA GLY A 397 12.26 19.66 87.15
C GLY A 397 11.53 20.39 86.03
N GLY A 398 12.02 20.25 84.80
CA GLY A 398 11.44 20.86 83.61
C GLY A 398 12.34 20.69 82.41
N SER A 399 12.05 21.40 81.33
CA SER A 399 12.98 21.62 80.21
C SER A 399 13.91 22.81 80.49
N LEU A 400 15.04 22.90 79.79
CA LEU A 400 15.95 24.05 79.89
C LEU A 400 15.22 25.37 79.60
N ALA A 401 14.36 25.38 78.58
CA ALA A 401 13.48 26.52 78.29
C ALA A 401 12.58 26.91 79.49
N GLU A 402 11.96 25.93 80.16
CA GLU A 402 11.14 26.20 81.34
C GLU A 402 11.96 26.72 82.52
N PHE A 403 13.22 26.31 82.67
CA PHE A 403 14.13 26.90 83.66
C PHE A 403 14.43 28.36 83.35
N LEU A 404 14.77 28.67 82.09
CA LEU A 404 15.06 30.02 81.62
C LEU A 404 13.85 30.97 81.77
N ASP A 405 12.66 30.47 81.46
CA ASP A 405 11.40 31.21 81.60
C ASP A 405 10.85 31.25 83.04
N GLU A 406 11.56 30.66 84.01
CA GLU A 406 11.12 30.53 85.41
C GLU A 406 9.75 29.84 85.55
N THR A 407 9.45 28.85 84.70
CA THR A 407 8.20 28.05 84.74
C THR A 407 8.41 26.59 85.13
N ALA A 408 9.67 26.17 85.31
CA ALA A 408 10.01 24.83 85.77
C ALA A 408 9.35 24.48 87.12
N THR A 409 9.10 23.18 87.31
CA THR A 409 8.42 22.68 88.50
C THR A 409 9.37 22.59 89.70
N ILE A 410 8.84 22.85 90.89
CA ILE A 410 9.56 22.76 92.17
C ILE A 410 8.79 21.80 93.08
N ASP A 411 9.35 20.63 93.34
CA ASP A 411 8.84 19.69 94.34
C ASP A 411 9.68 19.77 95.62
N VAL A 412 9.02 19.82 96.78
CA VAL A 412 9.67 20.04 98.09
C VAL A 412 9.14 19.04 99.10
N SER A 413 10.06 18.20 99.59
CA SER A 413 9.82 17.29 100.71
C SER A 413 10.44 17.84 101.99
N ILE A 414 9.62 18.45 102.84
CA ILE A 414 10.09 19.06 104.10
C ILE A 414 10.45 17.98 105.12
N LEU A 415 11.67 18.08 105.67
CA LEU A 415 12.19 17.23 106.74
C LEU A 415 12.24 17.96 108.10
N GLY A 416 12.16 19.31 108.07
CA GLY A 416 12.20 20.21 109.24
C GLY A 416 10.95 21.07 109.45
N ALA A 417 11.06 22.17 110.20
CA ALA A 417 9.95 23.08 110.53
C ALA A 417 10.03 24.40 109.74
N ILE A 418 9.90 24.34 108.41
CA ILE A 418 9.98 25.50 107.52
C ILE A 418 8.63 25.82 106.87
N ASN A 419 8.44 27.08 106.51
CA ASN A 419 7.33 27.52 105.68
C ASN A 419 7.59 27.13 104.21
N LEU A 420 6.77 26.20 103.71
CA LEU A 420 6.83 25.69 102.34
C LEU A 420 6.77 26.82 101.31
N ASP A 421 5.76 27.69 101.40
CA ASP A 421 5.54 28.79 100.46
C ASP A 421 6.72 29.75 100.40
N ALA A 422 7.36 30.03 101.54
CA ALA A 422 8.52 30.91 101.59
C ALA A 422 9.76 30.27 100.94
N LEU A 423 9.94 28.96 101.08
CA LEU A 423 11.04 28.22 100.46
C LEU A 423 10.83 28.08 98.95
N THR A 424 9.62 27.74 98.51
CA THR A 424 9.27 27.62 97.08
C THR A 424 9.42 28.97 96.36
N ASN A 425 8.92 30.09 96.93
CA ASN A 425 9.09 31.42 96.33
C ASN A 425 10.57 31.84 96.22
N LEU A 426 11.40 31.40 97.17
CA LEU A 426 12.83 31.71 97.17
C LEU A 426 13.58 30.92 96.09
N LEU A 427 13.25 29.63 95.93
CA LEU A 427 13.81 28.75 94.89
C LEU A 427 13.32 29.12 93.49
N GLN A 428 12.09 29.63 93.37
CA GLN A 428 11.53 30.16 92.13
C GLN A 428 12.43 31.25 91.52
N GLY A 429 12.96 32.15 92.35
CA GLY A 429 13.88 33.21 91.91
C GLY A 429 15.29 32.73 91.53
N VAL A 430 15.59 31.43 91.66
CA VAL A 430 16.87 30.82 91.28
C VAL A 430 16.77 30.10 89.93
N LEU A 431 15.56 29.71 89.50
CA LEU A 431 15.36 28.90 88.30
C LEU A 431 15.99 29.50 87.05
N GLY A 432 15.69 30.76 86.72
CA GLY A 432 16.26 31.43 85.55
C GLY A 432 17.78 31.57 85.60
N THR A 433 18.36 31.71 86.82
CA THR A 433 19.82 31.79 86.97
C THR A 433 20.49 30.42 86.83
N VAL A 434 19.85 29.35 87.32
CA VAL A 434 20.31 27.98 87.08
C VAL A 434 20.16 27.60 85.61
N GLY A 435 19.03 27.97 84.98
CA GLY A 435 18.81 27.81 83.54
C GLY A 435 19.90 28.48 82.73
N GLY A 436 20.18 29.76 82.95
CA GLY A 436 21.22 30.48 82.21
C GLY A 436 22.64 29.98 82.45
N LEU A 437 22.91 29.39 83.63
CA LEU A 437 24.19 28.75 83.91
C LEU A 437 24.34 27.43 83.16
N LEU A 438 23.29 26.60 83.14
CA LEU A 438 23.27 25.34 82.40
C LEU A 438 23.31 25.59 80.89
N GLU A 439 22.56 26.57 80.38
CA GLU A 439 22.60 27.01 78.99
C GLU A 439 24.03 27.42 78.59
N GLY A 440 24.68 28.30 79.36
CA GLY A 440 26.05 28.70 79.08
C GLY A 440 27.06 27.54 79.11
N ALA A 441 26.91 26.61 80.06
CA ALA A 441 27.79 25.44 80.15
C ALA A 441 27.57 24.44 78.99
N ILE A 442 26.33 24.30 78.52
CA ILE A 442 25.98 23.49 77.35
C ILE A 442 26.51 24.15 76.07
N ASP A 443 26.29 25.45 75.89
CA ASP A 443 26.76 26.19 74.70
C ASP A 443 28.29 26.16 74.57
N ASP A 444 29.01 26.31 75.69
CA ASP A 444 30.48 26.27 75.73
C ASP A 444 31.07 24.96 75.15
N VAL A 445 30.32 23.86 75.23
CA VAL A 445 30.76 22.55 74.72
C VAL A 445 30.12 22.21 73.37
N VAL A 446 28.85 22.56 73.13
CA VAL A 446 28.11 22.20 71.92
C VAL A 446 28.43 23.12 70.74
N GLU A 447 28.49 24.44 70.94
CA GLU A 447 28.67 25.40 69.84
C GLU A 447 29.98 25.18 69.05
N PRO A 448 31.14 24.91 69.69
CA PRO A 448 32.36 24.59 68.96
C PRO A 448 32.25 23.32 68.13
N LEU A 449 31.61 22.28 68.66
CA LEU A 449 31.42 21.02 67.94
C LEU A 449 30.50 21.22 66.74
N LEU A 450 29.35 21.85 66.94
CA LEU A 450 28.37 22.14 65.90
C LEU A 450 29.02 22.95 64.76
N ASN A 451 29.73 24.03 65.08
CA ASN A 451 30.38 24.85 64.06
C ASN A 451 31.46 24.08 63.29
N ASN A 452 32.29 23.30 63.98
CA ASN A 452 33.32 22.50 63.31
C ASN A 452 32.72 21.48 62.34
N VAL A 453 31.68 20.73 62.77
CA VAL A 453 31.04 19.71 61.92
C VAL A 453 30.32 20.36 60.74
N LEU A 454 29.59 21.45 60.95
CA LEU A 454 28.91 22.14 59.85
C LEU A 454 29.89 22.75 58.84
N ASP A 455 31.01 23.32 59.30
CA ASP A 455 32.07 23.83 58.42
C ASP A 455 32.78 22.69 57.65
N GLU A 456 32.94 21.52 58.27
CA GLU A 456 33.45 20.32 57.61
C GLU A 456 32.49 19.81 56.53
N VAL A 457 31.18 19.82 56.78
CA VAL A 457 30.19 19.47 55.75
C VAL A 457 30.24 20.46 54.57
N VAL A 458 30.35 21.76 54.83
CA VAL A 458 30.45 22.76 53.75
C VAL A 458 31.68 22.51 52.87
N SER A 459 32.83 22.28 53.50
CA SER A 459 34.12 22.17 52.80
C SER A 459 34.42 20.76 52.24
N GLY A 460 33.88 19.71 52.87
CA GLY A 460 34.14 18.30 52.54
C GLY A 460 33.00 17.62 51.76
N THR A 461 31.80 18.18 51.78
CA THR A 461 30.62 17.60 51.11
C THR A 461 30.02 18.56 50.10
N ILE A 462 29.56 19.75 50.54
CA ILE A 462 28.76 20.65 49.69
C ILE A 462 29.60 21.22 48.55
N ALA A 463 30.78 21.80 48.84
CA ALA A 463 31.62 22.39 47.81
C ALA A 463 32.15 21.35 46.80
N PRO A 464 32.72 20.20 47.23
CA PRO A 464 33.16 19.17 46.28
C PRO A 464 32.03 18.60 45.42
N LEU A 465 30.82 18.44 45.98
CA LEU A 465 29.66 17.96 45.24
C LEU A 465 29.22 18.96 44.16
N ALA A 466 29.06 20.22 44.52
CA ALA A 466 28.65 21.26 43.57
C ALA A 466 29.69 21.42 42.47
N ASP A 467 30.97 21.55 42.82
CA ASP A 467 32.07 21.67 41.85
C ASP A 467 32.16 20.43 40.95
N GLY A 468 32.01 19.21 41.51
CA GLY A 468 32.08 17.97 40.75
C GLY A 468 30.91 17.78 39.77
N ILE A 469 29.69 18.19 40.15
CA ILE A 469 28.54 18.24 39.23
C ILE A 469 28.81 19.28 38.13
N GLY A 470 29.30 20.46 38.52
CA GLY A 470 29.66 21.53 37.59
C GLY A 470 30.65 21.09 36.52
N ASP A 471 31.78 20.54 36.96
CA ASP A 471 32.84 20.02 36.09
C ASP A 471 32.32 18.92 35.14
N LEU A 472 31.43 18.04 35.62
CA LEU A 472 30.85 16.97 34.79
C LEU A 472 29.93 17.50 33.70
N LEU A 473 29.03 18.42 34.07
CA LEU A 473 27.97 18.90 33.17
C LEU A 473 28.43 20.03 32.26
N ALA A 474 29.46 20.78 32.65
CA ALA A 474 30.04 21.85 31.84
C ALA A 474 30.93 21.32 30.70
N ASP A 475 31.52 20.13 30.85
CA ASP A 475 32.36 19.54 29.82
C ASP A 475 31.51 18.92 28.71
N THR A 476 31.33 19.69 27.62
CA THR A 476 30.62 19.22 26.41
C THR A 476 31.28 18.02 25.74
N GLY A 477 32.56 17.76 26.02
CA GLY A 477 33.25 16.57 25.56
C GLY A 477 32.86 15.33 26.35
N VAL A 478 32.35 15.48 27.58
CA VAL A 478 31.84 14.38 28.41
C VAL A 478 30.38 14.09 28.12
N LEU A 479 29.51 15.10 28.22
CA LEU A 479 28.07 14.98 27.96
C LEU A 479 27.54 16.24 27.28
N SER A 480 26.88 16.08 26.15
CA SER A 480 26.14 17.14 25.48
C SER A 480 24.74 16.69 25.10
N LEU A 481 23.76 17.52 25.41
CA LEU A 481 22.33 17.27 25.17
C LEU A 481 21.78 18.36 24.27
N THR A 482 21.77 18.10 22.96
CA THR A 482 21.36 19.10 21.95
C THR A 482 19.88 18.94 21.61
N LEU A 483 19.07 19.95 21.89
CA LEU A 483 17.69 20.03 21.46
C LEU A 483 17.54 20.59 20.05
N ASN A 484 16.48 20.15 19.37
CA ASN A 484 16.14 20.60 18.02
C ASN A 484 17.37 20.48 17.11
N ASP A 485 18.03 19.33 17.18
CA ASP A 485 19.25 19.03 16.42
C ASP A 485 18.89 19.00 14.93
N GLN A 486 19.47 19.93 14.18
CA GLN A 486 19.31 20.10 12.76
C GLN A 486 20.70 20.04 12.13
N PRO A 487 21.23 18.83 11.88
CA PRO A 487 22.61 18.65 11.42
C PRO A 487 22.81 19.14 9.98
N ASN A 488 21.72 19.19 9.21
CA ASN A 488 21.67 19.65 7.81
C ASN A 488 20.93 21.00 7.73
N PRO A 489 20.78 21.66 6.56
CA PRO A 489 20.74 23.12 6.39
C PRO A 489 19.77 23.85 7.33
N GLN A 490 20.32 24.85 8.02
CA GLN A 490 19.61 25.74 8.93
C GLN A 490 18.57 26.60 8.19
N VAL A 491 17.48 26.94 8.88
CA VAL A 491 16.41 27.79 8.33
C VAL A 491 16.85 29.26 8.31
N VAL A 492 16.77 29.93 7.15
CA VAL A 492 17.17 31.34 7.00
C VAL A 492 16.13 32.26 7.64
N GLY A 493 16.56 33.18 8.50
CA GLY A 493 15.71 34.24 9.05
C GLY A 493 14.97 33.91 10.35
N SER A 494 15.32 32.80 11.01
CA SER A 494 14.94 32.38 12.37
C SER A 494 13.46 32.56 12.75
N ILE A 495 12.72 31.48 12.54
CA ILE A 495 11.53 31.03 13.29
C ILE A 495 10.30 31.94 13.27
N VAL A 496 9.40 31.63 12.35
CA VAL A 496 8.00 32.06 12.47
C VAL A 496 7.26 31.06 13.36
N ARG A 497 7.05 31.42 14.63
CA ARG A 497 6.25 30.65 15.61
C ARG A 497 4.85 31.23 15.72
N ASP A 498 4.04 31.03 14.70
CA ASP A 498 2.72 31.65 14.66
C ASP A 498 1.67 30.89 15.48
N ASN A 499 2.00 29.66 15.91
CA ASN A 499 1.08 28.80 16.64
C ASN A 499 1.45 28.70 18.13
N ILE A 500 0.72 29.44 18.97
CA ILE A 500 0.87 29.42 20.43
C ILE A 500 0.59 28.02 21.01
N ALA A 501 -0.25 27.20 20.36
CA ALA A 501 -0.54 25.84 20.79
C ALA A 501 0.57 24.84 20.42
N ARG A 502 1.49 25.22 19.52
CA ARG A 502 2.63 24.41 19.06
C ARG A 502 3.90 25.28 19.10
N PRO A 503 4.34 25.70 20.30
CA PRO A 503 5.38 26.71 20.46
C PRO A 503 6.75 26.24 19.94
N ASN A 504 6.94 24.94 19.85
CA ASN A 504 8.07 24.22 19.27
C ASN A 504 8.07 24.17 17.72
N SER A 505 6.98 24.54 17.06
CA SER A 505 6.90 24.49 15.59
C SER A 505 7.62 25.70 14.97
N ALA A 506 8.48 25.42 14.00
CA ALA A 506 9.26 26.39 13.25
C ALA A 506 9.00 26.21 11.75
N THR A 507 8.69 27.30 11.05
CA THR A 507 8.57 27.31 9.58
C THR A 507 9.53 28.32 8.97
N GLY A 508 10.13 27.97 7.83
CA GLY A 508 10.90 28.88 7.00
C GLY A 508 11.69 28.21 5.86
N PRO A 509 12.40 28.99 5.05
CA PRO A 509 13.20 28.47 3.94
C PRO A 509 14.52 27.85 4.42
N ILE A 510 14.96 26.75 3.79
CA ILE A 510 16.27 26.15 4.08
C ILE A 510 17.42 26.90 3.39
N THR A 511 18.62 26.84 3.98
CA THR A 511 19.81 27.52 3.45
C THR A 511 20.26 26.96 2.09
N ASN A 512 20.11 25.66 1.85
CA ASN A 512 20.44 25.00 0.58
C ASN A 512 19.27 24.13 0.10
N PRO A 513 18.54 24.54 -0.96
CA PRO A 513 17.43 23.78 -1.52
C PRO A 513 17.79 22.37 -2.02
N ASP A 514 19.04 22.11 -2.39
CA ASP A 514 19.40 20.79 -2.94
C ASP A 514 19.71 19.75 -1.83
N GLU A 515 19.77 20.17 -0.57
CA GLU A 515 20.09 19.31 0.57
C GLU A 515 18.82 18.85 1.30
N GLN A 516 18.88 17.65 1.90
CA GLN A 516 17.82 17.13 2.76
C GLN A 516 17.72 17.95 4.05
N PHE A 517 16.51 18.14 4.57
CA PHE A 517 16.28 18.75 5.87
C PHE A 517 16.09 17.66 6.92
N THR A 518 16.77 17.79 8.07
CA THR A 518 16.72 16.84 9.18
C THR A 518 16.46 17.60 10.46
N VAL A 519 15.56 17.07 11.29
CA VAL A 519 15.34 17.53 12.67
C VAL A 519 15.27 16.33 13.60
N SER A 520 15.97 16.39 14.73
CA SER A 520 15.87 15.45 15.83
C SER A 520 15.45 16.21 17.08
N ALA A 521 14.62 15.60 17.93
CA ALA A 521 14.12 16.29 19.11
C ALA A 521 15.23 16.49 20.16
N LEU A 522 16.01 15.43 20.42
CA LEU A 522 17.13 15.42 21.34
C LEU A 522 18.26 14.61 20.73
N ARG A 523 19.48 15.13 20.77
CA ARG A 523 20.70 14.39 20.45
C ARG A 523 21.58 14.30 21.68
N ILE A 524 21.96 13.08 22.02
CA ILE A 524 22.78 12.77 23.18
C ILE A 524 24.17 12.41 22.67
N ASN A 525 25.16 13.21 23.03
CA ASN A 525 26.56 12.96 22.71
C ASN A 525 27.33 12.74 24.01
N VAL A 526 28.07 11.63 24.08
CA VAL A 526 28.86 11.24 25.25
C VAL A 526 30.29 10.95 24.80
N LEU A 527 31.27 11.50 25.52
CA LEU A 527 32.70 11.29 25.28
C LEU A 527 33.12 11.57 23.83
N ASP A 528 32.82 12.77 23.33
CA ASP A 528 33.11 13.24 21.97
C ASP A 528 32.63 12.26 20.86
N GLY A 529 31.40 11.76 21.00
CA GLY A 529 30.78 10.84 20.04
C GLY A 529 31.21 9.39 20.20
N LEU A 530 31.65 8.98 21.39
CA LEU A 530 31.72 7.56 21.73
C LEU A 530 30.31 6.94 21.69
N VAL A 531 29.34 7.67 22.25
CA VAL A 531 27.90 7.43 22.06
C VAL A 531 27.30 8.70 21.44
N ASP A 532 26.69 8.56 20.27
CA ASP A 532 26.03 9.67 19.55
C ASP A 532 24.64 9.21 19.10
N LEU A 533 23.61 9.64 19.81
CA LEU A 533 22.24 9.14 19.69
C LEU A 533 21.26 10.30 19.43
N PRO A 534 20.88 10.57 18.18
CA PRO A 534 19.74 11.40 17.86
C PRO A 534 18.45 10.60 18.07
N LEU A 535 17.56 11.13 18.89
CA LEU A 535 16.26 10.57 19.23
C LEU A 535 15.15 11.33 18.50
N ALA A 536 14.18 10.56 18.00
CA ALA A 536 13.06 11.03 17.19
C ALA A 536 13.52 11.93 16.03
N ARG A 537 14.27 11.35 15.10
CA ARG A 537 14.81 11.99 13.91
C ARG A 537 13.81 11.92 12.76
N ALA A 538 13.52 13.06 12.14
CA ALA A 538 12.72 13.18 10.92
C ALA A 538 13.56 13.81 9.81
N THR A 539 13.69 13.13 8.68
CA THR A 539 14.43 13.60 7.50
C THR A 539 13.51 13.69 6.30
N VAL A 540 13.58 14.80 5.56
CA VAL A 540 12.78 15.04 4.36
C VAL A 540 13.64 15.64 3.25
N ASN A 541 13.45 15.17 2.03
CA ASN A 541 14.05 15.72 0.83
C ASN A 541 13.00 15.82 -0.27
N ALA A 542 13.01 16.90 -1.05
CA ALA A 542 12.08 17.09 -2.16
C ALA A 542 12.68 18.06 -3.18
N ASP A 543 12.46 17.79 -4.46
CA ASP A 543 12.90 18.67 -5.55
C ASP A 543 11.96 19.86 -5.67
N ALA A 544 12.44 21.05 -5.30
CA ALA A 544 11.66 22.28 -5.38
C ALA A 544 11.25 22.68 -6.80
N SER A 545 11.94 22.16 -7.81
CA SER A 545 11.65 22.43 -9.23
C SER A 545 10.60 21.49 -9.83
N TRP A 546 10.11 20.49 -9.08
CA TRP A 546 9.15 19.52 -9.59
C TRP A 546 7.78 20.16 -9.88
N THR A 547 7.30 20.00 -11.12
CA THR A 547 6.04 20.58 -11.61
C THR A 547 4.91 19.56 -11.84
N GLY A 548 5.08 18.31 -11.41
CA GLY A 548 4.10 17.24 -11.62
C GLY A 548 4.32 16.38 -12.87
N ILE A 549 3.59 15.25 -12.93
CA ILE A 549 3.42 14.45 -14.15
C ILE A 549 2.21 15.01 -14.91
N VAL A 550 2.41 15.49 -16.14
CA VAL A 550 1.35 16.04 -17.00
C VAL A 550 0.73 14.93 -17.84
N ASP A 551 -0.58 14.72 -17.72
CA ASP A 551 -1.35 13.83 -18.58
C ASP A 551 -1.17 14.24 -20.05
N PRO A 552 -0.81 13.32 -20.96
CA PRO A 552 -0.71 13.69 -22.36
C PRO A 552 -2.10 14.01 -22.91
N THR A 553 -2.19 14.95 -23.85
CA THR A 553 -3.41 15.21 -24.63
C THR A 553 -3.12 15.05 -26.11
N ILE A 554 -4.13 14.61 -26.88
CA ILE A 554 -4.08 14.50 -28.34
C ILE A 554 -5.23 15.33 -28.90
N ALA A 555 -4.96 16.23 -29.84
CA ALA A 555 -6.02 16.94 -30.56
C ALA A 555 -6.85 15.98 -31.43
N PRO A 556 -8.15 16.25 -31.66
CA PRO A 556 -8.98 15.45 -32.56
C PRO A 556 -8.38 15.37 -33.96
N ILE A 557 -8.35 14.16 -34.53
CA ILE A 557 -7.88 13.89 -35.90
C ILE A 557 -9.10 13.69 -36.81
N ALA A 558 -9.06 14.25 -38.02
CA ALA A 558 -10.15 14.12 -38.99
C ALA A 558 -10.04 12.84 -39.83
N ASP A 559 -11.18 12.25 -40.18
CA ASP A 559 -11.27 11.12 -41.11
C ASP A 559 -10.78 11.49 -42.52
N GLN A 560 -10.26 10.51 -43.26
CA GLN A 560 -9.84 10.67 -44.65
C GLN A 560 -10.54 9.68 -45.58
N ASN A 561 -10.89 10.14 -46.78
CA ASN A 561 -11.43 9.30 -47.85
C ASN A 561 -10.56 9.47 -49.11
N ILE A 562 -9.93 8.39 -49.56
CA ILE A 562 -8.95 8.39 -50.65
C ILE A 562 -9.23 7.28 -51.67
N ASP A 563 -8.76 7.47 -52.91
CA ASP A 563 -8.78 6.42 -53.94
C ASP A 563 -7.53 5.53 -53.84
N LEU A 564 -7.70 4.22 -54.04
CA LEU A 564 -6.61 3.24 -54.00
C LEU A 564 -5.42 3.67 -54.88
N GLY A 565 -4.21 3.64 -54.31
CA GLY A 565 -2.99 4.08 -54.99
C GLY A 565 -2.67 5.59 -54.90
N THR A 566 -3.50 6.38 -54.21
CA THR A 566 -3.24 7.81 -53.93
C THR A 566 -2.65 7.99 -52.52
N PRO A 567 -1.64 8.84 -52.30
CA PRO A 567 -1.15 9.13 -50.95
C PRO A 567 -2.22 9.78 -50.06
N ILE A 568 -2.22 9.43 -48.78
CA ILE A 568 -3.03 10.11 -47.77
C ILE A 568 -2.51 11.53 -47.52
N ALA A 569 -3.34 12.40 -46.96
CA ALA A 569 -2.85 13.66 -46.41
C ALA A 569 -2.08 13.37 -45.11
N ASP A 570 -0.90 13.97 -44.96
CA ASP A 570 -0.09 13.83 -43.75
C ASP A 570 -0.89 14.23 -42.51
N VAL A 571 -1.00 13.32 -41.55
CA VAL A 571 -1.63 13.58 -40.25
C VAL A 571 -0.56 13.94 -39.24
N ASN A 572 -0.48 15.22 -38.87
CA ASN A 572 0.42 15.67 -37.81
C ASN A 572 -0.29 15.55 -36.46
N THR A 573 0.19 14.67 -35.57
CA THR A 573 -0.44 14.49 -34.26
C THR A 573 -0.02 15.63 -33.33
N GLU A 574 -0.95 16.54 -33.04
CA GLU A 574 -0.72 17.61 -32.05
C GLU A 574 -0.87 17.02 -30.64
N VAL A 575 0.27 16.82 -29.97
CA VAL A 575 0.35 16.19 -28.65
C VAL A 575 1.01 17.14 -27.66
N THR A 576 0.47 17.22 -26.45
CA THR A 576 1.08 17.97 -25.33
C THR A 576 1.27 17.02 -24.14
N PRO A 577 2.40 17.06 -23.41
CA PRO A 577 3.62 17.83 -23.71
C PRO A 577 4.40 17.27 -24.91
N ASP A 578 5.27 18.08 -25.52
CA ASP A 578 6.10 17.72 -26.70
C ASP A 578 7.03 16.50 -26.45
N THR A 579 7.26 16.15 -25.19
CA THR A 579 8.05 14.98 -24.77
C THR A 579 7.27 13.66 -24.86
N ALA A 580 5.98 13.70 -25.17
CA ALA A 580 5.15 12.51 -25.29
C ALA A 580 5.50 11.68 -26.54
N VAL A 581 5.58 10.36 -26.37
CA VAL A 581 5.85 9.41 -27.46
C VAL A 581 4.53 9.01 -28.12
N VAL A 582 4.45 9.13 -29.44
CA VAL A 582 3.24 8.84 -30.22
C VAL A 582 3.38 7.53 -31.00
N THR A 583 2.34 6.70 -30.92
CA THR A 583 2.21 5.44 -31.64
C THR A 583 0.85 5.37 -32.32
N ALA A 584 0.74 4.59 -33.40
CA ALA A 584 -0.52 4.38 -34.12
C ALA A 584 -0.71 2.90 -34.48
N GLU A 585 -1.92 2.40 -34.29
CA GLU A 585 -2.34 1.03 -34.63
C GLU A 585 -3.49 1.07 -35.65
N GLY A 586 -3.62 0.02 -36.47
CA GLY A 586 -4.67 -0.08 -37.50
C GLY A 586 -4.37 0.63 -38.82
N LEU A 587 -3.11 1.02 -39.07
CA LEU A 587 -2.70 1.64 -40.33
C LEU A 587 -2.86 0.66 -41.52
N PRO A 588 -3.39 1.12 -42.69
CA PRO A 588 -3.44 0.30 -43.89
C PRO A 588 -2.03 0.01 -44.44
N ASN A 589 -1.88 -1.10 -45.16
CA ASN A 589 -0.64 -1.44 -45.86
C ASN A 589 -0.19 -0.28 -46.76
N GLY A 590 1.07 0.14 -46.63
CA GLY A 590 1.63 1.30 -47.34
C GLY A 590 1.54 2.65 -46.59
N VAL A 591 0.91 2.70 -45.41
CA VAL A 591 0.88 3.87 -44.51
C VAL A 591 1.70 3.59 -43.24
N THR A 592 2.48 4.58 -42.78
CA THR A 592 3.37 4.46 -41.62
C THR A 592 3.31 5.69 -40.71
N ILE A 593 3.75 5.56 -39.47
CA ILE A 593 3.96 6.68 -38.55
C ILE A 593 5.47 6.91 -38.33
N SER A 594 5.92 8.16 -38.47
CA SER A 594 7.31 8.56 -38.21
C SER A 594 7.34 9.94 -37.57
N ASN A 595 8.03 10.07 -36.43
CA ASN A 595 8.12 11.31 -35.65
C ASN A 595 6.75 11.98 -35.37
N GLY A 596 5.70 11.20 -35.09
CA GLY A 596 4.36 11.71 -34.83
C GLY A 596 3.57 12.13 -36.09
N VAL A 597 4.07 11.84 -37.29
CA VAL A 597 3.35 12.09 -38.54
C VAL A 597 2.94 10.78 -39.18
N ILE A 598 1.65 10.61 -39.47
CA ILE A 598 1.12 9.45 -40.22
C ILE A 598 1.04 9.83 -41.70
N SER A 599 1.72 9.07 -42.57
CA SER A 599 1.79 9.33 -44.01
C SER A 599 2.05 8.06 -44.82
N GLY A 600 1.77 8.10 -46.13
CA GLY A 600 2.00 6.98 -47.06
C GLY A 600 0.92 6.83 -48.13
N THR A 601 0.96 5.72 -48.87
CA THR A 601 0.00 5.41 -49.95
C THR A 601 -0.62 4.04 -49.69
N PRO A 602 -1.95 3.95 -49.44
CA PRO A 602 -2.60 2.67 -49.18
C PRO A 602 -2.56 1.73 -50.40
N GLU A 603 -2.20 0.48 -50.15
CA GLU A 603 -2.08 -0.59 -51.15
C GLU A 603 -3.33 -1.47 -51.25
N GLU A 604 -4.28 -1.31 -50.32
CA GLU A 604 -5.51 -2.11 -50.24
C GLU A 604 -6.75 -1.23 -50.02
N ALA A 605 -7.86 -1.57 -50.69
CA ALA A 605 -9.14 -0.92 -50.50
C ALA A 605 -9.84 -1.42 -49.23
N GLY A 606 -10.55 -0.54 -48.53
CA GLY A 606 -11.21 -0.86 -47.26
C GLY A 606 -11.38 0.35 -46.35
N THR A 607 -12.04 0.14 -45.20
CA THR A 607 -12.16 1.16 -44.14
C THR A 607 -11.30 0.72 -42.95
N PHE A 608 -10.33 1.55 -42.59
CA PHE A 608 -9.32 1.27 -41.57
C PHE A 608 -9.53 2.20 -40.37
N PRO A 609 -10.03 1.71 -39.22
CA PRO A 609 -10.05 2.45 -37.98
C PRO A 609 -8.64 2.50 -37.39
N ILE A 610 -8.15 3.70 -37.10
CA ILE A 610 -6.81 3.95 -36.60
C ILE A 610 -6.90 4.52 -35.19
N THR A 611 -6.18 3.89 -34.27
CA THR A 611 -6.06 4.36 -32.88
C THR A 611 -4.67 4.97 -32.70
N VAL A 612 -4.62 6.24 -32.33
CA VAL A 612 -3.39 6.96 -32.03
C VAL A 612 -3.25 7.08 -30.52
N THR A 613 -2.11 6.64 -29.99
CA THR A 613 -1.80 6.64 -28.56
C THR A 613 -0.59 7.52 -28.28
N ALA A 614 -0.75 8.51 -27.39
CA ALA A 614 0.32 9.34 -26.87
C ALA A 614 0.65 8.91 -25.44
N THR A 615 1.92 8.67 -25.16
CA THR A 615 2.41 8.23 -23.85
C THR A 615 3.39 9.24 -23.28
N ASN A 616 3.14 9.73 -22.07
CA ASN A 616 4.07 10.56 -21.31
C ASN A 616 4.24 9.99 -19.90
N THR A 617 5.48 9.65 -19.52
CA THR A 617 5.84 9.15 -18.16
C THR A 617 4.89 8.08 -17.60
N GLY A 618 4.44 7.14 -18.45
CA GLY A 618 3.57 6.02 -18.07
C GLY A 618 2.07 6.30 -18.11
N ARG A 619 1.65 7.53 -18.42
CA ARG A 619 0.23 7.88 -18.66
C ARG A 619 -0.05 8.01 -20.14
N THR A 620 -1.28 7.70 -20.54
CA THR A 620 -1.67 7.60 -21.95
C THR A 620 -2.94 8.39 -22.26
N ALA A 621 -3.00 8.97 -23.45
CA ALA A 621 -4.23 9.45 -24.08
C ALA A 621 -4.38 8.79 -25.45
N THR A 622 -5.62 8.58 -25.88
CA THR A 622 -5.96 7.92 -27.14
C THR A 622 -6.95 8.74 -27.92
N THR A 623 -6.80 8.78 -29.24
CA THR A 623 -7.81 9.31 -30.17
C THR A 623 -7.96 8.37 -31.35
N GLU A 624 -9.13 8.37 -31.99
CA GLU A 624 -9.43 7.49 -33.12
C GLU A 624 -9.88 8.31 -34.33
N PHE A 625 -9.50 7.86 -35.51
CA PHE A 625 -9.99 8.35 -36.79
C PHE A 625 -10.00 7.22 -37.82
N THR A 626 -10.65 7.43 -38.96
CA THR A 626 -10.78 6.42 -40.02
C THR A 626 -10.14 6.86 -41.31
N ILE A 627 -9.49 5.91 -42.00
CA ILE A 627 -9.08 6.07 -43.40
C ILE A 627 -9.93 5.12 -44.25
N THR A 628 -10.71 5.67 -45.18
CA THR A 628 -11.49 4.90 -46.14
C THR A 628 -10.83 4.97 -47.51
N VAL A 629 -10.53 3.79 -48.08
CA VAL A 629 -9.86 3.61 -49.36
C VAL A 629 -10.83 2.94 -50.34
N THR A 630 -11.16 3.62 -51.44
CA THR A 630 -12.10 3.12 -52.46
C THR A 630 -11.34 2.67 -53.71
N ASP A 631 -11.70 1.50 -54.28
CA ASP A 631 -11.22 1.04 -55.59
C ASP A 631 -12.27 1.40 -56.67
N ASN A 632 -11.89 2.23 -57.63
CA ASN A 632 -12.74 2.77 -58.69
C ASN A 632 -12.36 2.25 -60.10
N SER A 633 -11.72 1.07 -60.21
CA SER A 633 -11.41 0.46 -61.52
C SER A 633 -12.66 -0.07 -62.28
N THR A 634 -12.71 0.10 -63.61
CA THR A 634 -13.91 -0.22 -64.46
C THR A 634 -13.99 -1.70 -64.89
N PRO A 635 -15.17 -2.36 -64.91
CA PRO A 635 -15.33 -3.78 -65.28
C PRO A 635 -15.28 -4.08 -66.80
N VAL A 636 -14.77 -5.27 -67.17
CA VAL A 636 -14.59 -5.78 -68.56
C VAL A 636 -15.88 -6.40 -69.13
N VAL A 637 -16.13 -6.27 -70.45
CA VAL A 637 -17.35 -6.72 -71.17
C VAL A 637 -17.13 -8.03 -71.93
N ALA A 638 -18.07 -8.99 -71.82
CA ALA A 638 -18.07 -10.26 -72.56
C ALA A 638 -18.41 -10.07 -74.06
N PRO A 639 -17.82 -10.85 -74.98
CA PRO A 639 -18.10 -10.70 -76.41
C PRO A 639 -19.43 -11.33 -76.84
N THR A 640 -20.01 -10.87 -77.96
CA THR A 640 -21.16 -11.48 -78.66
C THR A 640 -20.82 -11.77 -80.12
N ILE A 641 -21.36 -12.85 -80.71
CA ILE A 641 -21.22 -13.23 -82.13
C ILE A 641 -22.60 -13.52 -82.75
N GLN A 642 -22.83 -13.07 -83.98
CA GLN A 642 -24.09 -13.29 -84.71
C GLN A 642 -24.13 -14.65 -85.44
N ASP A 643 -25.31 -15.22 -85.63
CA ASP A 643 -25.53 -16.49 -86.36
C ASP A 643 -25.12 -16.41 -87.84
N ILE A 644 -24.70 -17.56 -88.38
CA ILE A 644 -24.18 -17.72 -89.75
C ILE A 644 -25.04 -18.74 -90.51
N ASP A 645 -25.39 -18.44 -91.77
CA ASP A 645 -26.22 -19.32 -92.61
C ASP A 645 -25.45 -20.50 -93.24
N ASP A 646 -26.14 -21.62 -93.48
CA ASP A 646 -25.63 -22.82 -94.17
C ASP A 646 -25.32 -22.59 -95.67
N GLN A 647 -24.41 -23.39 -96.25
CA GLN A 647 -24.01 -23.30 -97.66
C GLN A 647 -24.04 -24.67 -98.37
N SER A 648 -24.38 -24.67 -99.67
CA SER A 648 -24.29 -25.84 -100.56
C SER A 648 -23.62 -25.44 -101.89
N ILE A 649 -22.52 -26.13 -102.24
CA ILE A 649 -21.66 -25.81 -103.40
C ILE A 649 -21.25 -27.07 -104.18
N GLU A 650 -20.86 -26.90 -105.44
CA GLU A 650 -20.24 -27.97 -106.25
C GLU A 650 -18.72 -28.04 -105.98
N LEU A 651 -18.17 -29.26 -105.93
CA LEU A 651 -16.76 -29.54 -105.73
C LEU A 651 -15.90 -28.74 -106.73
N GLY A 652 -14.92 -28.00 -106.22
CA GLY A 652 -14.08 -27.10 -107.01
C GLY A 652 -14.64 -25.69 -107.24
N SER A 653 -15.83 -25.37 -106.70
CA SER A 653 -16.35 -24.00 -106.64
C SER A 653 -16.01 -23.32 -105.29
N PRO A 654 -15.75 -22.00 -105.26
CA PRO A 654 -15.53 -21.30 -104.00
C PRO A 654 -16.80 -21.25 -103.13
N ILE A 655 -16.62 -21.29 -101.81
CA ILE A 655 -17.71 -20.98 -100.88
C ILE A 655 -18.10 -19.50 -100.97
N THR A 656 -19.33 -19.19 -100.55
CA THR A 656 -19.72 -17.79 -100.30
C THR A 656 -18.98 -17.29 -99.07
N THR A 657 -18.26 -16.18 -99.21
CA THR A 657 -17.48 -15.59 -98.09
C THR A 657 -18.38 -15.28 -96.90
N VAL A 658 -17.99 -15.75 -95.70
CA VAL A 658 -18.65 -15.43 -94.44
C VAL A 658 -17.84 -14.37 -93.70
N ASN A 659 -18.46 -13.24 -93.35
CA ASN A 659 -17.87 -12.23 -92.47
C ASN A 659 -18.51 -12.34 -91.08
N THR A 660 -17.71 -12.64 -90.05
CA THR A 660 -18.23 -12.79 -88.68
C THR A 660 -18.45 -11.42 -88.04
N GLU A 661 -19.65 -11.16 -87.53
CA GLU A 661 -19.96 -9.94 -86.78
C GLU A 661 -19.81 -10.21 -85.28
N VAL A 662 -18.84 -9.53 -84.64
CA VAL A 662 -18.52 -9.67 -83.22
C VAL A 662 -18.49 -8.32 -82.51
N THR A 663 -18.90 -8.28 -81.25
CA THR A 663 -18.82 -7.08 -80.40
C THR A 663 -18.19 -7.46 -79.06
N PRO A 664 -17.22 -6.70 -78.50
CA PRO A 664 -16.55 -5.57 -79.11
C PRO A 664 -15.63 -5.98 -80.28
N ASP A 665 -15.34 -5.04 -81.19
CA ASP A 665 -14.49 -5.26 -82.39
C ASP A 665 -13.04 -5.69 -82.06
N THR A 666 -12.64 -5.60 -80.80
CA THR A 666 -11.35 -6.09 -80.29
C THR A 666 -11.33 -7.60 -80.04
N ALA A 667 -12.47 -8.28 -80.14
CA ALA A 667 -12.56 -9.72 -79.94
C ALA A 667 -11.83 -10.50 -81.04
N VAL A 668 -11.05 -11.51 -80.64
CA VAL A 668 -10.33 -12.40 -81.56
C VAL A 668 -11.25 -13.54 -81.99
N VAL A 669 -11.37 -13.78 -83.30
CA VAL A 669 -12.28 -14.79 -83.88
C VAL A 669 -11.52 -15.98 -84.49
N THR A 670 -11.98 -17.19 -84.21
CA THR A 670 -11.41 -18.47 -84.68
C THR A 670 -12.53 -19.39 -85.19
N ALA A 671 -12.20 -20.37 -86.07
CA ALA A 671 -13.16 -21.35 -86.58
C ALA A 671 -12.55 -22.75 -86.71
N GLU A 672 -13.36 -23.77 -86.44
CA GLU A 672 -13.02 -25.21 -86.52
C GLU A 672 -14.02 -25.95 -87.41
N GLY A 673 -13.63 -27.10 -87.97
CA GLY A 673 -14.49 -27.93 -88.82
C GLY A 673 -14.59 -27.52 -90.31
N LEU A 674 -13.71 -26.61 -90.76
CA LEU A 674 -13.68 -26.15 -92.16
C LEU A 674 -13.26 -27.26 -93.14
N PRO A 675 -13.86 -27.34 -94.34
CA PRO A 675 -13.38 -28.22 -95.41
C PRO A 675 -11.96 -27.87 -95.85
N ASN A 676 -11.21 -28.88 -96.30
CA ASN A 676 -9.87 -28.66 -96.83
C ASN A 676 -9.92 -27.71 -98.04
N GLY A 677 -9.07 -26.67 -98.03
CA GLY A 677 -9.10 -25.56 -98.99
C GLY A 677 -9.93 -24.34 -98.56
N VAL A 678 -10.62 -24.38 -97.41
CA VAL A 678 -11.31 -23.23 -96.77
C VAL A 678 -10.58 -22.81 -95.49
N THR A 679 -10.41 -21.49 -95.29
CA THR A 679 -9.67 -20.92 -94.15
C THR A 679 -10.39 -19.73 -93.52
N ILE A 680 -10.09 -19.43 -92.26
CA ILE A 680 -10.50 -18.20 -91.57
C ILE A 680 -9.31 -17.26 -91.40
N SER A 681 -9.49 -15.98 -91.74
CA SER A 681 -8.50 -14.93 -91.51
C SER A 681 -9.18 -13.63 -91.13
N ASN A 682 -8.81 -13.04 -89.98
CA ASN A 682 -9.41 -11.81 -89.44
C ASN A 682 -10.95 -11.85 -89.38
N GLY A 683 -11.53 -12.97 -88.93
CA GLY A 683 -12.99 -13.14 -88.86
C GLY A 683 -13.68 -13.38 -90.20
N VAL A 684 -12.95 -13.64 -91.28
CA VAL A 684 -13.52 -13.92 -92.60
C VAL A 684 -13.22 -15.36 -93.03
N ILE A 685 -14.26 -16.16 -93.29
CA ILE A 685 -14.16 -17.55 -93.77
C ILE A 685 -14.33 -17.56 -95.29
N SER A 686 -13.33 -18.11 -96.01
CA SER A 686 -13.33 -18.18 -97.48
C SER A 686 -12.41 -19.27 -98.02
N GLY A 687 -12.64 -19.74 -99.25
CA GLY A 687 -11.80 -20.72 -99.95
C GLY A 687 -12.57 -21.58 -100.95
N ILE A 688 -11.90 -22.60 -101.50
CA ILE A 688 -12.47 -23.57 -102.45
C ILE A 688 -12.30 -24.96 -101.84
N PRO A 689 -13.38 -25.69 -101.52
CA PRO A 689 -13.29 -27.05 -100.99
C PRO A 689 -12.67 -28.03 -102.00
N GLU A 690 -11.74 -28.86 -101.53
CA GLU A 690 -11.00 -29.83 -102.35
C GLU A 690 -11.63 -31.24 -102.35
N GLU A 691 -12.56 -31.53 -101.43
CA GLU A 691 -13.21 -32.83 -101.27
C GLU A 691 -14.73 -32.67 -101.12
N ALA A 692 -15.49 -33.61 -101.71
CA ALA A 692 -16.93 -33.67 -101.55
C ALA A 692 -17.29 -34.22 -100.16
N GLY A 693 -18.34 -33.69 -99.55
CA GLY A 693 -18.75 -34.04 -98.18
C GLY A 693 -19.62 -32.97 -97.53
N ASN A 694 -20.10 -33.23 -96.32
CA ASN A 694 -20.85 -32.29 -95.51
C ASN A 694 -20.02 -31.91 -94.26
N TYR A 695 -19.75 -30.62 -94.07
CA TYR A 695 -18.83 -30.10 -93.05
C TYR A 695 -19.58 -29.22 -92.04
N ASN A 696 -19.51 -29.53 -90.75
CA ASN A 696 -20.08 -28.71 -89.68
C ASN A 696 -19.00 -27.79 -89.09
N VAL A 697 -19.21 -26.48 -89.15
CA VAL A 697 -18.23 -25.44 -88.81
C VAL A 697 -18.67 -24.70 -87.54
N THR A 698 -17.76 -24.56 -86.56
CA THR A 698 -17.99 -23.80 -85.32
C THR A 698 -17.08 -22.58 -85.27
N VAL A 699 -17.64 -21.40 -84.93
CA VAL A 699 -16.91 -20.11 -84.86
C VAL A 699 -16.93 -19.57 -83.43
N THR A 700 -15.77 -19.14 -82.91
CA THR A 700 -15.60 -18.66 -81.52
C THR A 700 -14.95 -17.27 -81.47
N ALA A 701 -15.53 -16.34 -80.70
CA ALA A 701 -15.04 -15.00 -80.42
C ALA A 701 -14.53 -14.87 -78.97
N THR A 702 -13.36 -14.23 -78.75
CA THR A 702 -12.72 -14.07 -77.43
C THR A 702 -12.31 -12.63 -77.14
N ASN A 703 -12.72 -12.07 -75.99
CA ASN A 703 -12.30 -10.73 -75.53
C ASN A 703 -11.87 -10.79 -74.05
N ASP A 704 -10.62 -10.42 -73.76
CA ASP A 704 -10.03 -10.41 -72.40
C ASP A 704 -10.33 -11.66 -71.55
N GLY A 705 -10.29 -12.85 -72.19
CA GLY A 705 -10.50 -14.15 -71.54
C GLY A 705 -11.96 -14.64 -71.48
N LEU A 706 -12.93 -13.85 -71.92
CA LEU A 706 -14.35 -14.22 -72.03
C LEU A 706 -14.69 -14.61 -73.48
N THR A 707 -15.61 -15.58 -73.69
CA THR A 707 -15.89 -16.17 -75.02
C THR A 707 -17.37 -16.28 -75.39
N ALA A 708 -17.67 -16.31 -76.70
CA ALA A 708 -18.99 -16.61 -77.30
C ALA A 708 -18.84 -17.41 -78.62
N ASN A 709 -19.81 -18.25 -79.01
CA ASN A 709 -19.73 -19.11 -80.20
C ASN A 709 -21.06 -19.26 -80.99
N THR A 710 -20.97 -19.69 -82.26
CA THR A 710 -22.08 -20.08 -83.17
C THR A 710 -21.62 -21.19 -84.15
N SER A 711 -22.52 -21.86 -84.89
CA SER A 711 -22.19 -22.95 -85.84
C SER A 711 -23.08 -22.98 -87.11
N PHE A 712 -22.55 -23.50 -88.23
CA PHE A 712 -23.24 -23.64 -89.54
C PHE A 712 -22.63 -24.78 -90.38
N THR A 713 -23.26 -25.19 -91.49
CA THR A 713 -22.84 -26.31 -92.35
C THR A 713 -22.42 -25.88 -93.78
N ILE A 714 -21.51 -26.64 -94.38
CA ILE A 714 -21.06 -26.51 -95.78
C ILE A 714 -21.18 -27.87 -96.48
N GLU A 715 -22.10 -28.01 -97.44
CA GLU A 715 -22.28 -29.18 -98.30
C GLU A 715 -21.50 -29.03 -99.62
N VAL A 716 -20.66 -30.00 -99.99
CA VAL A 716 -19.84 -30.02 -101.21
C VAL A 716 -20.21 -31.23 -102.07
N ARG A 717 -20.74 -31.01 -103.29
CA ARG A 717 -21.29 -32.05 -104.19
C ARG A 717 -20.33 -32.40 -105.33
N ASP A 718 -20.12 -33.69 -105.67
CA ASP A 718 -19.39 -34.14 -106.88
C ASP A 718 -20.35 -34.79 -107.89
N SER A 719 -20.65 -34.08 -108.98
CA SER A 719 -21.61 -34.49 -110.01
C SER A 719 -21.02 -35.41 -111.10
N SER A 720 -19.74 -35.83 -111.00
CA SER A 720 -19.02 -36.55 -112.05
C SER A 720 -18.88 -38.08 -111.87
N ASN A 721 -19.27 -38.64 -110.72
CA ASN A 721 -19.23 -40.09 -110.43
C ASN A 721 -20.46 -40.53 -109.62
N PRO A 722 -21.58 -40.99 -110.24
CA PRO A 722 -22.78 -41.36 -109.50
C PRO A 722 -22.63 -42.73 -108.82
N ILE A 723 -23.00 -42.78 -107.54
CA ILE A 723 -23.03 -44.01 -106.72
C ILE A 723 -24.33 -44.78 -107.08
N PRO A 724 -24.34 -46.13 -107.21
CA PRO A 724 -25.56 -46.89 -107.45
C PRO A 724 -26.42 -47.01 -106.18
N ALA A 725 -27.75 -46.86 -106.32
CA ALA A 725 -28.72 -47.09 -105.24
C ALA A 725 -28.67 -48.56 -104.76
N PRO A 726 -28.98 -48.83 -103.48
CA PRO A 726 -28.95 -50.18 -102.93
C PRO A 726 -30.12 -51.03 -103.45
N THR A 727 -29.99 -52.36 -103.39
CA THR A 727 -31.06 -53.33 -103.68
C THR A 727 -31.32 -54.18 -102.44
N ILE A 728 -32.59 -54.51 -102.18
CA ILE A 728 -33.04 -55.38 -101.08
C ILE A 728 -33.52 -56.70 -101.71
N ASP A 729 -33.07 -57.86 -101.20
CA ASP A 729 -33.60 -59.15 -101.65
C ASP A 729 -35.06 -59.34 -101.19
N PRO A 730 -35.92 -60.04 -101.96
CA PRO A 730 -37.32 -60.24 -101.57
C PRO A 730 -37.45 -60.96 -100.22
N ILE A 731 -38.30 -60.43 -99.35
CA ILE A 731 -38.60 -60.99 -98.02
C ILE A 731 -40.00 -61.63 -98.06
N ASP A 732 -40.10 -62.90 -97.64
CA ASP A 732 -41.39 -63.62 -97.57
C ASP A 732 -42.22 -63.15 -96.36
N ASP A 733 -43.56 -63.22 -96.46
CA ASP A 733 -44.47 -62.96 -95.34
C ASP A 733 -44.18 -63.92 -94.16
N ALA A 734 -44.22 -63.39 -92.93
CA ALA A 734 -43.84 -64.12 -91.72
C ALA A 734 -44.97 -64.12 -90.67
N GLU A 735 -44.90 -65.05 -89.72
CA GLU A 735 -45.86 -65.15 -88.60
C GLU A 735 -45.13 -65.30 -87.26
N GLY A 736 -45.68 -64.71 -86.20
CA GLY A 736 -45.24 -64.84 -84.80
C GLY A 736 -46.42 -65.00 -83.85
N THR A 737 -46.16 -65.38 -82.60
CA THR A 737 -47.16 -65.44 -81.52
C THR A 737 -46.73 -64.48 -80.41
N GLU A 738 -47.66 -63.74 -79.81
CA GLU A 738 -47.34 -62.86 -78.69
C GLU A 738 -46.64 -63.65 -77.57
N GLU A 739 -45.66 -62.99 -76.94
CA GLU A 739 -44.85 -63.52 -75.85
C GLU A 739 -43.94 -64.73 -76.21
N GLU A 740 -43.94 -65.17 -77.47
CA GLU A 740 -42.99 -66.19 -77.99
C GLU A 740 -41.96 -65.59 -78.96
N PRO A 741 -40.68 -66.01 -78.89
CA PRO A 741 -39.66 -65.52 -79.82
C PRO A 741 -39.96 -65.97 -81.24
N ILE A 742 -39.81 -65.04 -82.18
CA ILE A 742 -39.99 -65.31 -83.61
C ILE A 742 -38.77 -66.05 -84.17
N ASP A 743 -38.96 -66.80 -85.24
CA ASP A 743 -37.84 -67.25 -86.06
C ASP A 743 -37.21 -66.01 -86.74
N PRO A 744 -35.87 -65.81 -86.65
CA PRO A 744 -35.20 -64.65 -87.27
C PRO A 744 -35.51 -64.50 -88.76
N ILE A 745 -35.80 -63.27 -89.20
CA ILE A 745 -36.04 -62.94 -90.61
C ILE A 745 -34.85 -62.17 -91.14
N GLU A 746 -34.16 -62.72 -92.14
CA GLU A 746 -32.96 -62.12 -92.73
C GLU A 746 -33.31 -61.00 -93.72
N VAL A 747 -32.66 -59.84 -93.59
CA VAL A 747 -32.76 -58.68 -94.47
C VAL A 747 -31.42 -58.50 -95.19
N VAL A 748 -31.37 -58.89 -96.47
CA VAL A 748 -30.14 -58.83 -97.27
C VAL A 748 -30.17 -57.61 -98.19
N VAL A 749 -29.19 -56.71 -98.01
CA VAL A 749 -29.05 -55.46 -98.79
C VAL A 749 -27.69 -55.42 -99.48
N THR A 750 -27.67 -55.00 -100.75
CA THR A 750 -26.43 -54.83 -101.53
C THR A 750 -26.38 -53.43 -102.15
N PRO A 751 -25.26 -52.68 -102.06
CA PRO A 751 -24.05 -53.00 -101.30
C PRO A 751 -24.26 -52.90 -99.77
N ASP A 752 -23.45 -53.64 -99.02
CA ASP A 752 -23.56 -53.85 -97.56
C ASP A 752 -23.30 -52.58 -96.72
N ASP A 753 -22.91 -51.46 -97.36
CA ASP A 753 -22.66 -50.16 -96.73
C ASP A 753 -23.87 -49.20 -96.77
N ALA A 754 -25.03 -49.68 -97.25
CA ALA A 754 -26.27 -48.94 -97.19
C ALA A 754 -26.83 -48.86 -95.75
N ASP A 755 -27.36 -47.70 -95.39
CA ASP A 755 -28.11 -47.50 -94.15
C ASP A 755 -29.49 -48.16 -94.30
N VAL A 756 -29.81 -49.10 -93.42
CA VAL A 756 -31.05 -49.90 -93.48
C VAL A 756 -31.95 -49.52 -92.32
N ASP A 757 -33.14 -49.04 -92.65
CA ASP A 757 -34.21 -48.69 -91.72
C ASP A 757 -35.39 -49.64 -91.90
N VAL A 758 -35.92 -50.17 -90.79
CA VAL A 758 -37.04 -51.12 -90.79
C VAL A 758 -38.17 -50.55 -89.94
N GLU A 759 -39.27 -50.21 -90.59
CA GLU A 759 -40.44 -49.63 -89.95
C GLU A 759 -41.64 -50.60 -89.98
N GLY A 760 -42.55 -50.44 -89.03
CA GLY A 760 -43.81 -51.18 -89.00
C GLY A 760 -43.72 -52.57 -88.37
N LEU A 761 -42.66 -52.87 -87.63
CA LEU A 761 -42.57 -54.08 -86.80
C LEU A 761 -43.56 -54.02 -85.63
N PRO A 762 -44.10 -55.16 -85.18
CA PRO A 762 -44.87 -55.23 -83.94
C PRO A 762 -43.98 -54.93 -82.73
N ASP A 763 -44.54 -54.30 -81.69
CA ASP A 763 -43.81 -54.02 -80.45
C ASP A 763 -43.19 -55.31 -79.90
N GLY A 764 -41.94 -55.25 -79.46
CA GLY A 764 -41.16 -56.42 -79.00
C GLY A 764 -40.34 -57.15 -80.06
N VAL A 765 -40.52 -56.80 -81.34
CA VAL A 765 -39.69 -57.25 -82.47
C VAL A 765 -38.87 -56.06 -82.99
N ASP A 766 -37.57 -56.26 -83.20
CA ASP A 766 -36.64 -55.23 -83.63
C ASP A 766 -35.70 -55.74 -84.73
N TYR A 767 -35.16 -54.82 -85.53
CA TYR A 767 -34.13 -55.11 -86.53
C TYR A 767 -32.76 -54.86 -85.93
N ASP A 768 -31.88 -55.87 -85.94
CA ASP A 768 -30.49 -55.70 -85.52
C ASP A 768 -29.61 -55.37 -86.73
N PRO A 769 -29.16 -54.10 -86.91
CA PRO A 769 -28.36 -53.71 -88.06
C PRO A 769 -26.98 -54.35 -88.08
N SER A 770 -26.52 -54.95 -86.98
CA SER A 770 -25.23 -55.64 -86.93
C SER A 770 -25.27 -57.08 -87.45
N THR A 771 -26.45 -57.71 -87.43
CA THR A 771 -26.68 -59.07 -87.92
C THR A 771 -27.48 -59.11 -89.23
N GLY A 772 -28.23 -58.05 -89.53
CA GLY A 772 -29.13 -58.01 -90.69
C GLY A 772 -30.38 -58.84 -90.49
N GLU A 773 -30.77 -59.15 -89.24
CA GLU A 773 -31.93 -59.97 -88.93
C GLU A 773 -32.97 -59.19 -88.12
N ILE A 774 -34.25 -59.38 -88.45
CA ILE A 774 -35.38 -58.98 -87.61
C ILE A 774 -35.62 -60.11 -86.61
N THR A 775 -35.53 -59.79 -85.32
CA THR A 775 -35.65 -60.75 -84.22
C THR A 775 -36.43 -60.15 -83.06
N GLY A 776 -36.86 -60.99 -82.12
CA GLY A 776 -37.52 -60.52 -80.91
C GLY A 776 -38.70 -61.39 -80.52
N VAL A 777 -39.52 -60.87 -79.62
CA VAL A 777 -40.69 -61.53 -79.04
C VAL A 777 -41.83 -60.52 -79.13
N PRO A 778 -42.86 -60.71 -79.98
CA PRO A 778 -43.98 -59.77 -80.08
C PRO A 778 -44.63 -59.59 -78.71
N GLU A 779 -44.81 -58.36 -78.26
CA GLU A 779 -45.37 -58.05 -76.96
C GLU A 779 -46.86 -58.41 -76.89
N LYS A 780 -47.35 -58.69 -75.69
CA LYS A 780 -48.76 -58.95 -75.44
C LYS A 780 -49.63 -57.75 -75.86
N GLY A 781 -50.70 -58.00 -76.61
CA GLY A 781 -51.58 -56.96 -77.16
C GLY A 781 -51.18 -56.44 -78.55
N THR A 782 -50.22 -57.09 -79.21
CA THR A 782 -49.80 -56.83 -80.59
C THR A 782 -50.44 -57.79 -81.62
N GLU A 783 -51.50 -58.54 -81.29
CA GLU A 783 -52.19 -59.40 -82.25
C GLU A 783 -52.69 -58.60 -83.47
N GLY A 784 -52.28 -59.02 -84.67
CA GLY A 784 -52.65 -58.33 -85.91
C GLY A 784 -51.71 -58.60 -87.08
N ASN A 785 -52.04 -57.99 -88.22
CA ASN A 785 -51.18 -58.01 -89.41
C ASN A 785 -50.44 -56.69 -89.52
N TYR A 786 -49.12 -56.76 -89.57
CA TYR A 786 -48.20 -55.63 -89.67
C TYR A 786 -47.61 -55.58 -91.07
N THR A 787 -47.74 -54.44 -91.74
CA THR A 787 -47.01 -54.19 -92.99
C THR A 787 -45.65 -53.65 -92.62
N VAL A 788 -44.61 -54.47 -92.72
CA VAL A 788 -43.23 -54.10 -92.43
C VAL A 788 -42.60 -53.53 -93.69
N THR A 789 -41.96 -52.36 -93.56
CA THR A 789 -41.30 -51.64 -94.64
C THR A 789 -39.81 -51.56 -94.37
N VAL A 790 -39.00 -52.18 -95.23
CA VAL A 790 -37.54 -52.11 -95.18
C VAL A 790 -37.07 -51.08 -96.19
N THR A 791 -36.32 -50.08 -95.75
CA THR A 791 -35.76 -49.01 -96.59
C THR A 791 -34.24 -49.02 -96.49
N ALA A 792 -33.56 -49.23 -97.62
CA ALA A 792 -32.11 -49.13 -97.73
C ALA A 792 -31.72 -47.84 -98.44
N THR A 793 -30.81 -47.05 -97.86
CA THR A 793 -30.33 -45.77 -98.40
C THR A 793 -28.82 -45.72 -98.44
N ASN A 794 -28.27 -45.32 -99.60
CA ASN A 794 -26.87 -44.90 -99.68
C ASN A 794 -26.77 -43.61 -100.50
N ASN A 795 -25.54 -43.11 -100.69
CA ASN A 795 -25.30 -41.89 -101.47
C ASN A 795 -25.72 -42.01 -102.96
N GLY A 796 -26.10 -43.20 -103.43
CA GLY A 796 -26.60 -43.49 -104.77
C GLY A 796 -28.13 -43.51 -104.90
N GLY A 797 -28.87 -43.52 -103.80
CA GLY A 797 -30.33 -43.48 -103.76
C GLY A 797 -30.94 -44.35 -102.66
N THR A 798 -32.27 -44.48 -102.69
CA THR A 798 -33.06 -45.22 -101.71
C THR A 798 -33.91 -46.29 -102.42
N THR A 799 -33.97 -47.49 -101.85
CA THR A 799 -34.84 -48.59 -102.29
C THR A 799 -35.66 -49.09 -101.10
N THR A 800 -36.91 -49.50 -101.35
CA THR A 800 -37.84 -49.96 -100.31
C THR A 800 -38.48 -51.28 -100.73
N GLU A 801 -38.63 -52.22 -99.79
CA GLU A 801 -39.33 -53.51 -99.93
C GLU A 801 -40.33 -53.68 -98.77
N THR A 802 -41.45 -54.40 -98.99
CA THR A 802 -42.49 -54.56 -97.96
C THR A 802 -42.99 -56.00 -97.88
N PHE A 803 -43.16 -56.53 -96.67
CA PHE A 803 -43.78 -57.84 -96.41
C PHE A 803 -44.79 -57.74 -95.25
N ILE A 804 -45.65 -58.75 -95.11
CA ILE A 804 -46.63 -58.82 -94.03
C ILE A 804 -46.11 -59.73 -92.92
N PHE A 805 -46.06 -59.19 -91.69
CA PHE A 805 -45.79 -59.94 -90.47
C PHE A 805 -47.10 -60.12 -89.67
N VAL A 806 -47.51 -61.36 -89.41
CA VAL A 806 -48.76 -61.67 -88.68
C VAL A 806 -48.45 -62.10 -87.24
N VAL A 807 -48.91 -61.35 -86.24
CA VAL A 807 -48.85 -61.72 -84.83
C VAL A 807 -50.17 -62.38 -84.41
N LYS A 808 -50.10 -63.54 -83.77
CA LYS A 808 -51.23 -64.27 -83.17
C LYS A 808 -51.26 -64.08 -81.64
N ALA A 809 -52.45 -63.98 -81.03
CA ALA A 809 -52.58 -63.77 -79.58
C ALA A 809 -51.87 -64.84 -78.72
N GLY A 810 -51.27 -64.39 -77.61
CA GLY A 810 -50.69 -65.24 -76.54
C GLY A 810 -51.74 -65.62 -75.49
N ASP A 811 -51.53 -66.71 -74.75
CA ASP A 811 -52.52 -67.21 -73.76
C ASP A 811 -52.56 -66.30 -72.48
N ASP A 812 -53.72 -65.67 -72.21
CA ASP A 812 -54.02 -64.66 -71.14
C ASP A 812 -54.00 -65.15 -69.65
N ASP A 813 -53.57 -64.29 -68.70
CA ASP A 813 -53.95 -64.32 -67.26
C ASP A 813 -53.85 -62.93 -66.54
N ASP A 814 -54.96 -62.17 -66.50
CA ASP A 814 -55.63 -61.34 -65.45
C ASP A 814 -54.92 -60.41 -64.38
N ASP A 815 -55.31 -59.12 -64.44
CA ASP A 815 -56.01 -58.27 -63.41
C ASP A 815 -55.32 -57.11 -62.61
N ASN A 816 -55.80 -55.87 -62.89
CA ASN A 816 -56.04 -54.63 -62.09
C ASN A 816 -55.02 -54.11 -61.02
N GLY A 817 -54.72 -52.81 -60.83
CA GLY A 817 -55.23 -51.53 -61.35
C GLY A 817 -54.89 -50.34 -60.40
N ASP A 818 -54.45 -49.21 -60.97
CA ASP A 818 -54.66 -47.78 -60.59
C ASP A 818 -54.15 -47.23 -59.22
N GLY A 819 -53.45 -46.09 -59.01
CA GLY A 819 -53.08 -44.88 -59.78
C GLY A 819 -53.28 -43.60 -58.91
N GLY A 820 -52.23 -42.80 -58.63
CA GLY A 820 -52.07 -41.33 -58.93
C GLY A 820 -52.94 -40.33 -58.14
N ASP A 821 -52.69 -39.01 -57.99
CA ASP A 821 -51.58 -38.07 -58.17
C ASP A 821 -52.08 -36.65 -57.70
N ASN A 822 -51.15 -35.75 -57.36
CA ASN A 822 -51.13 -34.28 -57.52
C ASN A 822 -52.00 -33.24 -56.74
N GLY A 823 -51.35 -32.10 -56.41
CA GLY A 823 -51.89 -30.76 -56.76
C GLY A 823 -52.22 -29.71 -55.67
N SER A 824 -51.25 -28.82 -55.38
CA SER A 824 -51.31 -27.33 -55.25
C SER A 824 -52.48 -26.54 -54.59
N THR A 825 -52.06 -25.51 -53.82
CA THR A 825 -52.71 -24.23 -53.42
C THR A 825 -53.71 -24.19 -52.23
N GLY A 826 -53.53 -23.15 -51.39
CA GLY A 826 -54.60 -22.49 -50.62
C GLY A 826 -54.58 -22.72 -49.10
N SER A 827 -54.31 -21.65 -48.34
CA SER A 827 -54.30 -21.57 -46.88
C SER A 827 -55.54 -22.15 -46.18
N SER A 828 -55.30 -22.90 -45.10
CA SER A 828 -56.08 -22.80 -43.85
C SER A 828 -55.36 -23.48 -42.67
N ASP A 829 -55.43 -22.79 -41.53
CA ASP A 829 -55.43 -23.29 -40.14
C ASP A 829 -54.16 -23.91 -39.52
N GLY A 830 -53.75 -23.34 -38.38
CA GLY A 830 -52.86 -24.02 -37.45
C GLY A 830 -52.12 -23.12 -36.46
N THR A 831 -52.70 -22.96 -35.28
CA THR A 831 -52.13 -22.50 -34.01
C THR A 831 -50.63 -22.78 -33.74
N SER A 832 -49.90 -21.79 -33.21
CA SER A 832 -48.99 -21.97 -32.06
C SER A 832 -48.53 -20.63 -31.46
N ASN A 833 -48.72 -20.50 -30.14
CA ASN A 833 -48.35 -19.37 -29.28
C ASN A 833 -46.84 -19.25 -29.02
N GLY A 834 -46.41 -18.00 -28.78
CA GLY A 834 -45.78 -17.65 -27.50
C GLY A 834 -44.27 -17.37 -27.51
N SER A 835 -43.90 -16.09 -27.45
CA SER A 835 -42.70 -15.63 -26.70
C SER A 835 -42.56 -14.09 -26.56
N SER A 836 -43.30 -13.25 -27.30
CA SER A 836 -42.98 -11.81 -27.35
C SER A 836 -43.77 -10.90 -26.40
N ASP A 837 -44.94 -11.32 -25.90
CA ASP A 837 -45.82 -10.43 -25.11
C ASP A 837 -45.59 -10.49 -23.58
N PHE A 838 -44.88 -11.51 -23.09
CA PHE A 838 -44.54 -11.63 -21.66
C PHE A 838 -43.30 -10.81 -21.26
N LEU A 839 -42.35 -10.62 -22.19
CA LEU A 839 -41.13 -9.83 -21.95
C LEU A 839 -41.38 -8.31 -22.00
N GLN A 840 -42.40 -7.85 -22.72
CA GLN A 840 -42.76 -6.42 -22.75
C GLN A 840 -43.49 -5.94 -21.48
N GLN A 841 -44.06 -6.84 -20.68
CA GLN A 841 -44.75 -6.46 -19.44
C GLN A 841 -43.81 -6.25 -18.24
N CYS A 842 -42.59 -6.81 -18.27
CA CYS A 842 -41.59 -6.59 -17.22
C CYS A 842 -40.83 -5.24 -17.36
N LEU A 843 -40.66 -4.73 -18.58
CA LEU A 843 -39.83 -3.55 -18.85
C LEU A 843 -40.50 -2.20 -18.54
N ASN A 844 -41.82 -2.16 -18.34
CA ASN A 844 -42.58 -0.92 -18.15
C ASN A 844 -42.93 -0.59 -16.68
N SER A 845 -42.24 -1.19 -15.71
CA SER A 845 -42.42 -0.88 -14.27
C SER A 845 -41.52 0.27 -13.82
N PRO A 846 -42.02 1.23 -13.00
CA PRO A 846 -41.24 2.35 -12.48
C PRO A 846 -40.02 1.97 -11.60
N ALA A 847 -39.86 0.69 -11.25
CA ALA A 847 -38.66 0.18 -10.57
C ALA A 847 -37.43 0.06 -11.50
N ALA A 848 -37.61 -0.07 -12.82
CA ALA A 848 -36.50 -0.20 -13.77
C ALA A 848 -35.74 1.13 -14.00
N GLY A 849 -36.42 2.27 -13.85
CA GLY A 849 -35.81 3.59 -14.01
C GLY A 849 -34.83 3.98 -12.91
N VAL A 850 -35.04 3.49 -11.68
CA VAL A 850 -34.18 3.79 -10.52
C VAL A 850 -32.87 2.99 -10.57
N ALA A 851 -32.90 1.76 -11.07
CA ALA A 851 -31.71 0.94 -11.28
C ALA A 851 -30.79 1.50 -12.38
N GLY A 852 -31.36 2.06 -13.46
CA GLY A 852 -30.60 2.71 -14.53
C GLY A 852 -29.89 3.99 -14.09
N LEU A 853 -30.50 4.78 -13.21
CA LEU A 853 -29.91 6.02 -12.69
C LEU A 853 -28.74 5.77 -11.72
N LEU A 854 -28.81 4.70 -10.92
CA LEU A 854 -27.75 4.32 -9.97
C LEU A 854 -26.51 3.75 -10.68
N ILE A 855 -26.68 3.06 -11.81
CA ILE A 855 -25.57 2.57 -12.64
C ILE A 855 -24.87 3.74 -13.35
N GLY A 856 -25.60 4.78 -13.77
CA GLY A 856 -25.02 5.98 -14.40
C GLY A 856 -24.27 6.91 -13.44
N LEU A 857 -24.55 6.89 -12.13
CA LEU A 857 -23.86 7.73 -11.14
C LEU A 857 -22.54 7.14 -10.65
N GLY A 858 -22.35 5.82 -10.76
CA GLY A 858 -21.10 5.14 -10.41
C GLY A 858 -19.92 5.50 -11.32
N THR A 859 -20.18 5.95 -12.54
CA THR A 859 -19.15 6.25 -13.54
C THR A 859 -18.64 7.69 -13.54
N VAL A 860 -19.26 8.61 -12.78
CA VAL A 860 -18.91 10.05 -12.80
C VAL A 860 -18.17 10.48 -11.52
N GLY A 861 -18.10 9.64 -10.48
CA GLY A 861 -17.47 9.98 -9.20
C GLY A 861 -15.94 9.86 -9.13
N ALA A 862 -15.27 9.40 -10.19
CA ALA A 862 -13.83 9.11 -10.15
C ALA A 862 -12.95 10.26 -10.67
N ILE A 863 -13.52 11.35 -11.20
CA ILE A 863 -12.74 12.43 -11.82
C ILE A 863 -13.37 13.78 -11.43
N ALA A 864 -12.56 14.64 -10.79
CA ALA A 864 -12.81 16.04 -10.41
C ALA A 864 -13.35 16.31 -8.98
N GLY A 865 -12.54 17.08 -8.24
CA GLY A 865 -12.89 17.77 -7.00
C GLY A 865 -13.84 18.96 -7.22
N PRO A 866 -13.69 20.10 -6.50
CA PRO A 866 -14.76 20.95 -5.95
C PRO A 866 -15.76 21.64 -6.93
N ALA A 867 -15.70 21.37 -8.24
CA ALA A 867 -16.58 21.96 -9.25
C ALA A 867 -18.01 21.37 -9.29
N LEU A 868 -18.34 20.34 -8.52
CA LEU A 868 -19.64 19.62 -8.59
C LEU A 868 -20.69 20.05 -7.56
N GLU A 869 -20.38 20.97 -6.65
CA GLU A 869 -21.31 21.43 -5.62
C GLU A 869 -22.69 21.90 -6.16
N PRO A 870 -22.81 22.68 -7.26
CA PRO A 870 -24.12 23.08 -7.78
C PRO A 870 -24.89 21.93 -8.46
N LEU A 871 -24.18 20.93 -8.99
CA LEU A 871 -24.78 19.79 -9.70
C LEU A 871 -25.32 18.74 -8.71
N MET A 872 -24.59 18.51 -7.62
CA MET A 872 -25.02 17.68 -6.49
C MET A 872 -26.24 18.28 -5.77
N LYS A 873 -26.30 19.61 -5.61
CA LYS A 873 -27.47 20.31 -5.05
C LYS A 873 -28.72 20.19 -5.93
N SER A 874 -28.54 20.20 -7.26
CA SER A 874 -29.61 20.02 -8.25
C SER A 874 -30.15 18.59 -8.24
N ILE A 875 -29.25 17.59 -8.18
CA ILE A 875 -29.61 16.17 -8.10
C ILE A 875 -30.33 15.85 -6.78
N GLY A 876 -29.86 16.42 -5.66
CA GLY A 876 -30.53 16.28 -4.37
C GLY A 876 -31.96 16.85 -4.36
N ALA A 877 -32.18 17.97 -5.05
CA ALA A 877 -33.51 18.58 -5.16
C ALA A 877 -34.49 17.75 -6.01
N GLU A 878 -34.05 17.13 -7.10
CA GLU A 878 -34.93 16.29 -7.94
C GLU A 878 -35.19 14.92 -7.30
N LEU A 879 -34.21 14.34 -6.60
CA LEU A 879 -34.38 13.11 -5.85
C LEU A 879 -35.40 13.28 -4.71
N ASP A 880 -35.32 14.39 -3.98
CA ASP A 880 -36.27 14.76 -2.94
C ASP A 880 -37.68 15.03 -3.50
N ARG A 881 -37.79 15.57 -4.72
CA ARG A 881 -39.07 15.76 -5.44
C ARG A 881 -39.71 14.43 -5.82
N GLN A 882 -38.93 13.45 -6.27
CA GLN A 882 -39.41 12.12 -6.65
C GLN A 882 -39.77 11.26 -5.42
N LEU A 883 -39.00 11.36 -4.33
CA LEU A 883 -39.32 10.69 -3.07
C LEU A 883 -40.62 11.22 -2.44
N ARG A 884 -40.85 12.54 -2.46
CA ARG A 884 -42.13 13.13 -2.01
C ARG A 884 -43.31 12.70 -2.89
N SER A 885 -43.09 12.49 -4.19
CA SER A 885 -44.10 11.93 -5.11
C SER A 885 -44.42 10.46 -4.79
N LEU A 886 -43.42 9.66 -4.40
CA LEU A 886 -43.60 8.25 -4.04
C LEU A 886 -44.27 8.07 -2.67
N ILE A 887 -43.95 8.95 -1.72
CA ILE A 887 -44.57 9.00 -0.37
C ILE A 887 -46.05 9.41 -0.47
N ASN A 888 -46.41 10.34 -1.36
CA ASN A 888 -47.80 10.73 -1.59
C ASN A 888 -48.62 9.67 -2.35
N ALA A 889 -47.98 8.84 -3.18
CA ALA A 889 -48.66 7.77 -3.92
C ALA A 889 -48.99 6.53 -3.08
N THR A 890 -48.39 6.37 -1.90
CA THR A 890 -48.48 5.15 -1.07
C THR A 890 -49.29 5.31 0.23
N GLY A 891 -50.03 6.40 0.38
CA GLY A 891 -51.18 6.54 1.31
C GLY A 891 -50.99 5.97 2.72
N GLY A 892 -50.62 6.83 3.67
CA GLY A 892 -51.15 6.82 5.04
C GLY A 892 -50.92 5.59 5.93
N ALA A 893 -50.00 5.76 6.89
CA ALA A 893 -50.05 5.24 8.26
C ALA A 893 -49.78 3.74 8.55
N ASN A 894 -49.54 2.84 7.59
CA ASN A 894 -49.12 1.47 7.90
C ASN A 894 -47.98 0.96 6.99
N GLN A 895 -46.79 1.56 7.12
CA GLN A 895 -45.61 1.04 6.41
C GLN A 895 -44.97 -0.15 7.15
N PRO A 896 -44.65 -1.26 6.43
CA PRO A 896 -43.91 -2.41 6.95
C PRO A 896 -42.56 -2.01 7.57
N GLU A 897 -42.12 -2.76 8.59
CA GLU A 897 -40.90 -2.53 9.38
C GLU A 897 -39.63 -2.31 8.53
N TRP A 898 -39.48 -3.08 7.45
CA TRP A 898 -38.34 -2.96 6.55
C TRP A 898 -38.32 -1.63 5.77
N VAL A 899 -39.50 -1.06 5.44
CA VAL A 899 -39.61 0.26 4.79
C VAL A 899 -39.24 1.38 5.77
N ARG A 900 -39.56 1.22 7.05
CA ARG A 900 -39.12 2.15 8.12
C ARG A 900 -37.61 2.10 8.33
N ASN A 901 -37.00 0.92 8.28
CA ASN A 901 -35.56 0.75 8.46
C ASN A 901 -34.76 1.32 7.27
N ILE A 902 -35.27 1.20 6.04
CA ILE A 902 -34.68 1.84 4.87
C ILE A 902 -34.81 3.37 4.95
N ASN A 903 -35.99 3.89 5.32
CA ASN A 903 -36.19 5.33 5.48
C ASN A 903 -35.34 5.92 6.61
N ARG A 904 -35.12 5.18 7.71
CA ARG A 904 -34.22 5.58 8.79
C ARG A 904 -32.76 5.55 8.33
N GLY A 905 -32.33 4.51 7.61
CA GLY A 905 -30.97 4.42 7.06
C GLY A 905 -30.66 5.52 6.05
N LEU A 906 -31.61 5.90 5.18
CA LEU A 906 -31.45 7.03 4.27
C LEU A 906 -31.42 8.38 4.99
N ASN A 907 -32.19 8.56 6.06
CA ASN A 907 -32.22 9.81 6.82
C ASN A 907 -30.97 9.96 7.73
N ASP A 908 -30.43 8.85 8.23
CA ASP A 908 -29.16 8.81 8.96
C ASP A 908 -27.97 9.04 8.00
N ALA A 909 -28.02 8.51 6.78
CA ALA A 909 -27.03 8.77 5.73
C ALA A 909 -27.08 10.21 5.18
N ALA A 910 -28.26 10.84 5.13
CA ALA A 910 -28.40 12.24 4.73
C ALA A 910 -27.92 13.24 5.80
N ASN A 911 -27.91 12.85 7.08
CA ASN A 911 -27.43 13.68 8.19
C ASN A 911 -25.93 13.46 8.51
N ALA A 912 -25.34 12.33 8.10
CA ALA A 912 -23.92 12.04 8.21
C ALA A 912 -23.19 12.40 6.90
N VAL A 913 -23.07 13.69 6.60
CA VAL A 913 -22.23 14.14 5.48
C VAL A 913 -20.77 14.18 5.94
N ASP A 914 -20.10 13.04 5.86
CA ASP A 914 -18.64 12.97 5.76
C ASP A 914 -18.26 12.25 4.45
N HIS A 915 -17.37 12.87 3.68
CA HIS A 915 -17.25 12.69 2.24
C HIS A 915 -16.70 11.32 1.79
N ARG A 916 -16.34 10.41 2.71
CA ARG A 916 -15.66 9.14 2.38
C ARG A 916 -16.54 7.88 2.43
N MET A 917 -17.77 7.90 2.94
CA MET A 917 -18.60 6.68 3.05
C MET A 917 -19.69 6.51 1.97
N VAL A 918 -19.77 7.42 0.99
CA VAL A 918 -20.82 7.37 -0.05
C VAL A 918 -20.61 6.22 -1.04
N SER A 919 -19.36 5.81 -1.30
CA SER A 919 -19.07 4.73 -2.26
C SER A 919 -19.47 3.35 -1.74
N GLN A 920 -19.19 3.04 -0.46
CA GLN A 920 -19.50 1.74 0.13
C GLN A 920 -21.01 1.55 0.38
N GLY A 921 -21.74 2.62 0.73
CA GLY A 921 -23.19 2.59 0.85
C GLY A 921 -23.92 2.36 -0.48
N LEU A 922 -23.42 2.93 -1.59
CA LEU A 922 -24.02 2.75 -2.92
C LEU A 922 -23.83 1.31 -3.44
N PHE A 923 -22.66 0.72 -3.22
CA PHE A 923 -22.37 -0.66 -3.61
C PHE A 923 -23.20 -1.69 -2.82
N ALA A 924 -23.36 -1.47 -1.50
CA ALA A 924 -24.21 -2.33 -0.68
C ALA A 924 -25.70 -2.26 -1.09
N THR A 925 -26.16 -1.08 -1.51
CA THR A 925 -27.56 -0.87 -1.96
C THR A 925 -27.80 -1.44 -3.35
N ALA A 926 -26.83 -1.35 -4.27
CA ALA A 926 -26.88 -1.97 -5.60
C ALA A 926 -26.86 -3.51 -5.52
N ALA A 927 -26.06 -4.06 -4.60
CA ALA A 927 -26.04 -5.51 -4.34
C ALA A 927 -27.38 -6.02 -3.76
N LEU A 928 -28.02 -5.26 -2.86
CA LEU A 928 -29.33 -5.61 -2.30
C LEU A 928 -30.48 -5.51 -3.34
N ALA A 929 -30.38 -4.56 -4.28
CA ALA A 929 -31.32 -4.42 -5.39
C ALA A 929 -31.21 -5.54 -6.43
N LEU A 930 -30.00 -6.07 -6.67
CA LEU A 930 -29.76 -7.21 -7.57
C LEU A 930 -30.21 -8.56 -6.97
N ILE A 931 -30.21 -8.70 -5.65
CA ILE A 931 -30.62 -9.94 -4.97
C ILE A 931 -32.16 -10.04 -4.84
N SER A 932 -32.88 -8.92 -4.89
CA SER A 932 -34.34 -8.87 -4.70
C SER A 932 -35.16 -9.00 -5.99
N THR A 933 -34.55 -8.90 -7.18
CA THR A 933 -35.23 -8.97 -8.48
C THR A 933 -35.81 -10.33 -8.88
N PRO A 934 -35.30 -11.50 -8.44
CA PRO A 934 -35.95 -12.78 -8.75
C PRO A 934 -37.16 -13.09 -7.85
N VAL A 935 -37.27 -12.44 -6.69
CA VAL A 935 -38.32 -12.74 -5.68
C VAL A 935 -39.65 -12.03 -5.98
N LEU A 936 -39.63 -10.97 -6.80
CA LEU A 936 -40.82 -10.18 -7.14
C LEU A 936 -41.54 -10.61 -8.43
N CYS A 937 -41.05 -11.61 -9.16
CA CYS A 937 -41.67 -12.12 -10.39
C CYS A 937 -42.14 -13.59 -10.30
N GLY A 938 -42.22 -14.18 -9.10
CA GLY A 938 -42.54 -15.60 -8.93
C GLY A 938 -43.55 -15.92 -7.82
N MET A 939 -44.79 -15.45 -7.95
CA MET A 939 -45.98 -16.02 -7.28
C MET A 939 -47.18 -15.76 -8.23
N ASP A 940 -47.78 -16.76 -8.87
CA ASP A 940 -48.88 -17.50 -8.27
C ASP A 940 -49.13 -18.92 -8.87
N ASN A 941 -49.23 -19.88 -7.94
CA ASN A 941 -50.14 -21.04 -7.85
C ASN A 941 -50.70 -21.74 -9.11
N SER A 942 -50.31 -23.02 -9.30
CA SER A 942 -51.26 -24.14 -9.15
C SER A 942 -50.58 -25.52 -9.00
N SER A 943 -50.85 -26.15 -7.85
CA SER A 943 -50.94 -27.60 -7.58
C SER A 943 -50.07 -28.61 -8.35
N SER A 944 -49.13 -29.28 -7.68
CA SER A 944 -49.26 -30.69 -7.23
C SER A 944 -47.90 -31.35 -6.95
N SER A 945 -47.82 -31.97 -5.75
CA SER A 945 -47.04 -33.16 -5.37
C SER A 945 -45.55 -33.33 -5.74
N SER A 946 -44.79 -33.54 -4.65
CA SER A 946 -43.76 -34.58 -4.42
C SER A 946 -42.29 -34.34 -4.79
N SER A 947 -41.48 -34.72 -3.79
CA SER A 947 -40.02 -34.90 -3.65
C SER A 947 -39.14 -33.66 -3.62
#